data_AF-A0A5A7NZ07-F1
#
_entry.id   AF-A0A5A7NZ07-F1
#
_cell.length_a   1.000
_cell.length_b   1.000
_cell.length_c   1.000
_cell.angle_alpha   90.00
_cell.angle_beta   90.00
_cell.angle_gamma   90.00
#
_symmetry.space_group_name_H-M   'P 1'
#
loop_
_entity.id
_entity.type
_entity.pdbx_description
1 polymer ?
#
loop_
_entity_poly.entity_id
_entity_poly.type
_entity_poly.pdbx_seq_one_letter_code
_entity_poly.pdbx_strand_id
1 'polypeptide(L)'
;MKYDISTKRVTVLLKGIAFANGVALSKDRSFLLVAETTTRKILRFWLKGPNAGKHETLAVLPGFPDNIRRSPDGDFWIALHSKVGLFSKWATSWPWAGKVILGLPLDFKQLHYLLVGGKPHATVVKLSSEGEILRVLEDIDGKTLRFVSEVEEKDGKLWIGSVLVPYVGIYAFMRVIISIGFGVVFVATILLSFDSIDDEIRVFNITNNHQEFKNGSLVSLFGKEIDGRDRLSIPLPDGAYGPESLAFDIGGGGPYTGVSDGRIIRWTADELRWVDFAVTSSKRDGCLGPKDHTQMEHICGRPLGLGFYGKTGELYIADAYMGLLVVGPNGGQASPVSKLVDGVAFGFTNALDIDQTSGVVNHVSVIISSDKTGRLMKFEPNTNKTTLLLDNLMFPNGVALSENGDFLLFVETTTCKLFKFWLKTPRIGELEVMTQFHGFPDNIKRIKSGGFWVGINSRRGKLLDWIISNPWIGKFVVEWSPFDCTRIHLYMARLIGHLGMGIRLDRDGNVIDVLDSSKGKKWKLVSEVEEHNGYLWVGSVTRSFALKERNQDQQTPRILETGSFSPSKWARIPYVNDGRPFWQYIVSSSTGCSDSQYFEELYNYYTTDKAWHLCDPEAEQVFQALRKAGVKVAVVSNFDTRLRPLLRALKCDHWFDAVAVSAEVEAEKPNPMIFLKACEFLGVQPEDAVHVGDDRRNDIWGARDAGCDAWLWGSDVNSFKEVAQRIGVEV
;
A
#
# COMPACT_ATOMS: atom_id res chain seq x y z
N MET A 1 -24.53 -29.75 -6.10
CA MET A 1 -26.02 -29.64 -6.18
C MET A 1 -26.38 -28.59 -7.22
N LYS A 2 -27.60 -28.58 -7.77
CA LYS A 2 -28.13 -27.47 -8.59
C LYS A 2 -29.03 -26.61 -7.72
N TYR A 3 -28.82 -25.30 -7.67
CA TYR A 3 -29.82 -24.34 -7.20
C TYR A 3 -30.47 -23.67 -8.41
N ASP A 4 -31.78 -23.44 -8.33
CA ASP A 4 -32.57 -22.80 -9.36
C ASP A 4 -33.12 -21.47 -8.80
N ILE A 5 -32.58 -20.36 -9.30
CA ILE A 5 -32.79 -19.02 -8.72
C ILE A 5 -34.25 -18.57 -8.84
N SER A 6 -34.94 -18.91 -9.95
CA SER A 6 -36.31 -18.47 -10.20
C SER A 6 -37.33 -19.23 -9.33
N THR A 7 -37.14 -20.54 -9.16
CA THR A 7 -38.03 -21.38 -8.33
C THR A 7 -37.59 -21.50 -6.87
N LYS A 8 -36.39 -21.01 -6.53
CA LYS A 8 -35.69 -21.15 -5.23
C LYS A 8 -35.51 -22.61 -4.79
N ARG A 9 -35.50 -23.57 -5.72
CA ARG A 9 -35.39 -25.01 -5.44
C ARG A 9 -33.94 -25.50 -5.53
N VAL A 10 -33.58 -26.47 -4.68
CA VAL A 10 -32.31 -27.21 -4.75
C VAL A 10 -32.58 -28.63 -5.24
N THR A 11 -31.82 -29.07 -6.24
CA THR A 11 -31.84 -30.45 -6.77
C THR A 11 -30.49 -31.12 -6.54
N VAL A 12 -30.49 -32.34 -6.01
CA VAL A 12 -29.28 -33.17 -5.89
C VAL A 12 -29.06 -33.90 -7.21
N LEU A 13 -27.97 -33.58 -7.91
CA LEU A 13 -27.64 -34.19 -9.21
C LEU A 13 -26.87 -35.51 -9.06
N LEU A 14 -25.93 -35.55 -8.10
CA LEU A 14 -25.09 -36.71 -7.79
C LEU A 14 -24.92 -36.83 -6.27
N LYS A 15 -24.73 -38.05 -5.77
CA LYS A 15 -24.49 -38.41 -4.36
C LYS A 15 -23.29 -39.35 -4.27
N GLY A 16 -22.73 -39.50 -3.06
CA GLY A 16 -21.65 -40.47 -2.80
C GLY A 16 -20.24 -40.01 -3.20
N ILE A 17 -20.08 -38.75 -3.61
CA ILE A 17 -18.78 -38.17 -3.97
C ILE A 17 -17.90 -38.05 -2.73
N ALA A 18 -16.70 -38.63 -2.77
CA ALA A 18 -15.77 -38.69 -1.65
C ALA A 18 -14.99 -37.37 -1.46
N PHE A 19 -15.49 -36.51 -0.56
CA PHE A 19 -15.03 -35.13 -0.33
C PHE A 19 -15.14 -34.30 -1.62
N ALA A 20 -16.34 -33.78 -1.87
CA ALA A 20 -16.63 -32.94 -3.04
C ALA A 20 -16.30 -31.47 -2.75
N ASN A 21 -15.31 -30.91 -3.47
CA ASN A 21 -14.93 -29.50 -3.38
C ASN A 21 -15.38 -28.71 -4.62
N GLY A 22 -14.45 -28.44 -5.55
CA GLY A 22 -14.69 -27.62 -6.72
C GLY A 22 -15.79 -28.12 -7.65
N VAL A 23 -16.50 -27.18 -8.28
CA VAL A 23 -17.49 -27.45 -9.31
C VAL A 23 -17.45 -26.39 -10.41
N ALA A 24 -17.37 -26.82 -11.67
CA ALA A 24 -17.33 -25.93 -12.83
C ALA A 24 -18.32 -26.38 -13.92
N LEU A 25 -18.84 -25.43 -14.70
CA LEU A 25 -19.79 -25.68 -15.79
C LEU A 25 -19.11 -25.47 -17.15
N SER A 26 -19.26 -26.44 -18.05
CA SER A 26 -18.82 -26.34 -19.46
C SER A 26 -19.31 -25.07 -20.16
N LYS A 27 -18.57 -24.62 -21.19
CA LYS A 27 -18.83 -23.37 -21.93
C LYS A 27 -20.20 -23.38 -22.63
N ASP A 28 -20.57 -24.52 -23.21
CA ASP A 28 -21.86 -24.82 -23.86
C ASP A 28 -22.96 -25.30 -22.89
N ARG A 29 -22.60 -25.54 -21.62
CA ARG A 29 -23.46 -26.07 -20.55
C ARG A 29 -23.97 -27.50 -20.82
N SER A 30 -23.22 -28.35 -21.55
CA SER A 30 -23.58 -29.78 -21.76
C SER A 30 -23.18 -30.70 -20.61
N PHE A 31 -22.15 -30.36 -19.84
CA PHE A 31 -21.72 -31.08 -18.63
C PHE A 31 -21.24 -30.14 -17.52
N LEU A 32 -21.08 -30.67 -16.31
CA LEU A 32 -20.33 -30.04 -15.22
C LEU A 32 -19.20 -30.96 -14.76
N LEU A 33 -18.16 -30.38 -14.18
CA LEU A 33 -17.06 -31.07 -13.52
C LEU A 33 -17.16 -30.93 -12.01
N VAL A 34 -16.76 -31.94 -11.25
CA VAL A 34 -16.63 -31.92 -9.78
C VAL A 34 -15.29 -32.50 -9.36
N ALA A 35 -14.61 -31.86 -8.41
CA ALA A 35 -13.43 -32.43 -7.76
C ALA A 35 -13.85 -33.44 -6.67
N GLU A 36 -13.37 -34.67 -6.76
CA GLU A 36 -13.47 -35.68 -5.71
C GLU A 36 -12.11 -35.81 -5.03
N THR A 37 -11.93 -35.06 -3.93
CA THR A 37 -10.62 -34.70 -3.39
C THR A 37 -9.85 -35.91 -2.89
N THR A 38 -10.47 -36.83 -2.13
CA THR A 38 -9.73 -37.95 -1.51
C THR A 38 -9.38 -39.07 -2.48
N THR A 39 -10.16 -39.27 -3.55
CA THR A 39 -9.83 -40.23 -4.62
C THR A 39 -8.93 -39.63 -5.70
N ARG A 40 -8.80 -38.28 -5.69
CA ARG A 40 -8.02 -37.46 -6.63
C ARG A 40 -8.60 -37.46 -8.05
N LYS A 41 -9.92 -37.58 -8.17
CA LYS A 41 -10.61 -37.63 -9.46
C LYS A 41 -11.25 -36.29 -9.80
N ILE A 42 -11.29 -35.99 -11.08
CA ILE A 42 -12.24 -35.02 -11.65
C ILE A 42 -13.38 -35.85 -12.26
N LEU A 43 -14.60 -35.64 -11.79
CA LEU A 43 -15.80 -36.33 -12.28
C LEU A 43 -16.54 -35.45 -13.28
N ARG A 44 -16.83 -35.96 -14.49
CA ARG A 44 -17.68 -35.28 -15.49
C ARG A 44 -19.12 -35.80 -15.35
N PHE A 45 -20.07 -34.92 -15.04
CA PHE A 45 -21.50 -35.22 -14.96
C PHE A 45 -22.24 -34.55 -16.11
N TRP A 46 -22.95 -35.34 -16.91
CA TRP A 46 -23.62 -34.87 -18.13
C TRP A 46 -24.97 -34.21 -17.81
N LEU A 47 -25.21 -33.02 -18.36
CA LEU A 47 -26.43 -32.23 -18.22
C LEU A 47 -27.31 -32.24 -19.47
N LYS A 48 -26.74 -32.55 -20.65
CA LYS A 48 -27.41 -32.63 -21.95
C LYS A 48 -26.94 -33.88 -22.72
N GLY A 49 -27.62 -34.17 -23.83
CA GLY A 49 -27.27 -35.27 -24.74
C GLY A 49 -27.63 -36.67 -24.20
N PRO A 50 -27.24 -37.74 -24.91
CA PRO A 50 -27.65 -39.13 -24.61
C PRO A 50 -27.09 -39.69 -23.28
N ASN A 51 -26.16 -38.97 -22.65
CA ASN A 51 -25.60 -39.32 -21.35
C ASN A 51 -26.14 -38.48 -20.19
N ALA A 52 -27.09 -37.55 -20.42
CA ALA A 52 -27.64 -36.67 -19.39
C ALA A 52 -28.07 -37.45 -18.12
N GLY A 53 -27.62 -37.00 -16.95
CA GLY A 53 -27.84 -37.66 -15.66
C GLY A 53 -26.79 -38.72 -15.28
N LYS A 54 -25.93 -39.16 -16.21
CA LYS A 54 -24.79 -40.05 -15.93
C LYS A 54 -23.53 -39.24 -15.56
N HIS A 55 -22.57 -39.92 -14.96
CA HIS A 55 -21.24 -39.36 -14.72
C HIS A 55 -20.14 -40.39 -15.00
N GLU A 56 -18.92 -39.90 -15.19
CA GLU A 56 -17.71 -40.67 -15.42
C GLU A 56 -16.49 -39.99 -14.77
N THR A 57 -15.35 -40.69 -14.68
CA THR A 57 -14.08 -40.05 -14.30
C THR A 57 -13.44 -39.44 -15.54
N LEU A 58 -13.24 -38.12 -15.53
CA LEU A 58 -12.57 -37.38 -16.60
C LEU A 58 -11.05 -37.52 -16.50
N ALA A 59 -10.51 -37.31 -15.30
CA ALA A 59 -9.07 -37.31 -15.03
C ALA A 59 -8.77 -37.81 -13.62
N VAL A 60 -7.55 -38.31 -13.41
CA VAL A 60 -7.00 -38.68 -12.08
C VAL A 60 -5.70 -37.91 -11.87
N LEU A 61 -5.62 -37.14 -10.79
CA LEU A 61 -4.57 -36.13 -10.59
C LEU A 61 -3.50 -36.56 -9.57
N PRO A 62 -2.26 -36.02 -9.66
CA PRO A 62 -1.13 -36.43 -8.81
C PRO A 62 -1.17 -35.87 -7.38
N GLY A 63 -2.14 -35.01 -7.09
CA GLY A 63 -2.39 -34.39 -5.78
C GLY A 63 -3.88 -34.40 -5.43
N PHE A 64 -4.24 -33.77 -4.32
CA PHE A 64 -5.63 -33.66 -3.85
C PHE A 64 -6.31 -32.43 -4.50
N PRO A 65 -7.29 -32.60 -5.43
CA PRO A 65 -7.92 -31.49 -6.11
C PRO A 65 -8.92 -30.76 -5.22
N ASP A 66 -8.92 -29.43 -5.31
CA ASP A 66 -9.75 -28.53 -4.52
C ASP A 66 -10.76 -27.80 -5.43
N ASN A 67 -10.69 -26.47 -5.60
CA ASN A 67 -11.58 -25.77 -6.53
C ASN A 67 -11.21 -25.94 -8.02
N ILE A 68 -12.23 -25.80 -8.86
CA ILE A 68 -12.16 -25.85 -10.33
C ILE A 68 -12.77 -24.55 -10.88
N ARG A 69 -12.08 -23.87 -11.79
CA ARG A 69 -12.61 -22.73 -12.57
C ARG A 69 -12.50 -23.04 -14.06
N ARG A 70 -13.31 -22.37 -14.89
CA ARG A 70 -13.22 -22.49 -16.35
C ARG A 70 -12.45 -21.30 -16.92
N SER A 71 -11.52 -21.53 -17.86
CA SER A 71 -10.82 -20.47 -18.58
C SER A 71 -11.75 -19.68 -19.52
N PRO A 72 -11.28 -18.54 -20.07
CA PRO A 72 -11.95 -17.87 -21.17
C PRO A 72 -12.12 -18.77 -22.41
N ASP A 73 -11.12 -19.60 -22.71
CA ASP A 73 -11.09 -20.51 -23.88
C ASP A 73 -12.19 -21.57 -23.79
N GLY A 74 -12.38 -22.17 -22.62
CA GLY A 74 -13.34 -23.25 -22.37
C GLY A 74 -12.79 -24.39 -21.49
N ASP A 75 -11.46 -24.49 -21.40
CA ASP A 75 -10.69 -25.37 -20.53
C ASP A 75 -10.99 -25.15 -19.04
N PHE A 76 -10.39 -25.98 -18.17
CA PHE A 76 -10.56 -25.89 -16.72
C PHE A 76 -9.22 -25.75 -16.01
N TRP A 77 -9.12 -24.83 -15.05
CA TRP A 77 -8.04 -24.76 -14.08
C TRP A 77 -8.45 -25.43 -12.79
N ILE A 78 -7.57 -26.27 -12.23
CA ILE A 78 -7.78 -27.04 -11.02
C ILE A 78 -6.68 -26.70 -10.02
N ALA A 79 -7.07 -26.32 -8.81
CA ALA A 79 -6.19 -26.21 -7.65
C ALA A 79 -5.86 -27.61 -7.11
N LEU A 80 -4.57 -27.92 -6.87
CA LEU A 80 -4.17 -29.08 -6.07
C LEU A 80 -3.60 -28.60 -4.72
N HIS A 81 -4.23 -29.03 -3.64
CA HIS A 81 -3.90 -28.62 -2.28
C HIS A 81 -2.48 -29.02 -1.88
N SER A 82 -2.10 -30.26 -2.19
CA SER A 82 -0.74 -30.77 -2.15
C SER A 82 -0.62 -32.01 -3.05
N LYS A 83 0.61 -32.43 -3.33
CA LYS A 83 0.90 -33.80 -3.79
C LYS A 83 0.72 -34.83 -2.67
N VAL A 84 0.61 -36.10 -3.06
CA VAL A 84 0.29 -37.22 -2.17
C VAL A 84 1.56 -37.80 -1.53
N GLY A 85 1.91 -37.34 -0.33
CA GLY A 85 3.05 -37.86 0.45
C GLY A 85 2.88 -39.33 0.88
N LEU A 86 4.00 -40.02 1.15
CA LEU A 86 4.02 -41.46 1.53
C LEU A 86 3.10 -41.78 2.72
N PHE A 87 3.15 -40.97 3.78
CA PHE A 87 2.28 -41.11 4.95
C PHE A 87 0.80 -40.99 4.59
N SER A 88 0.44 -40.08 3.68
CA SER A 88 -0.95 -39.92 3.22
C SER A 88 -1.44 -41.14 2.44
N LYS A 89 -0.62 -41.71 1.55
CA LYS A 89 -0.97 -42.95 0.81
C LYS A 89 -1.28 -44.09 1.78
N TRP A 90 -0.48 -44.22 2.84
CA TRP A 90 -0.72 -45.20 3.90
C TRP A 90 -2.01 -44.89 4.67
N ALA A 91 -2.17 -43.67 5.20
CA ALA A 91 -3.33 -43.26 5.99
C ALA A 91 -4.66 -43.36 5.23
N THR A 92 -4.70 -43.04 3.93
CA THR A 92 -5.91 -43.17 3.09
C THR A 92 -6.20 -44.60 2.65
N SER A 93 -5.21 -45.50 2.69
CA SER A 93 -5.41 -46.92 2.31
C SER A 93 -6.04 -47.76 3.43
N TRP A 94 -6.02 -47.28 4.68
CA TRP A 94 -6.49 -48.02 5.85
C TRP A 94 -7.58 -47.23 6.60
N PRO A 95 -8.88 -47.57 6.44
CA PRO A 95 -9.99 -46.84 7.07
C PRO A 95 -9.94 -46.75 8.61
N TRP A 96 -9.18 -47.64 9.27
CA TRP A 96 -8.94 -47.59 10.71
C TRP A 96 -7.85 -46.58 11.10
N ALA A 97 -6.82 -46.37 10.25
CA ALA A 97 -5.69 -45.51 10.56
C ALA A 97 -6.11 -44.05 10.73
N GLY A 98 -7.03 -43.56 9.88
CA GLY A 98 -7.59 -42.21 10.00
C GLY A 98 -8.27 -41.93 11.36
N LYS A 99 -8.93 -42.94 11.97
CA LYS A 99 -9.51 -42.79 13.32
C LYS A 99 -8.45 -42.73 14.41
N VAL A 100 -7.38 -43.52 14.29
CA VAL A 100 -6.25 -43.50 15.25
C VAL A 100 -5.52 -42.15 15.16
N ILE A 101 -5.26 -41.68 13.94
CA ILE A 101 -4.59 -40.40 13.65
C ILE A 101 -5.38 -39.20 14.22
N LEU A 102 -6.72 -39.21 14.10
CA LEU A 102 -7.60 -38.20 14.72
C LEU A 102 -7.72 -38.30 16.25
N GLY A 103 -7.26 -39.40 16.85
CA GLY A 103 -7.23 -39.60 18.31
C GLY A 103 -5.93 -39.15 18.97
N LEU A 104 -4.93 -38.70 18.21
CA LEU A 104 -3.67 -38.18 18.74
C LEU A 104 -3.84 -36.72 19.22
N PRO A 105 -3.12 -36.28 20.27
CA PRO A 105 -3.17 -34.91 20.78
C PRO A 105 -2.36 -33.92 19.91
N LEU A 106 -2.60 -33.94 18.60
CA LEU A 106 -1.95 -33.08 17.60
C LEU A 106 -2.91 -31.94 17.22
N ASP A 107 -2.39 -30.72 17.08
CA ASP A 107 -3.21 -29.63 16.54
C ASP A 107 -3.45 -29.80 15.02
N PHE A 108 -4.44 -29.08 14.48
CA PHE A 108 -4.83 -29.18 13.07
C PHE A 108 -3.68 -28.89 12.09
N LYS A 109 -2.75 -27.98 12.41
CA LYS A 109 -1.59 -27.69 11.57
C LYS A 109 -0.58 -28.83 11.60
N GLN A 110 -0.30 -29.40 12.78
CA GLN A 110 0.58 -30.57 12.92
C GLN A 110 0.03 -31.77 12.14
N LEU A 111 -1.27 -32.03 12.28
CA LEU A 111 -1.98 -33.10 11.59
C LEU A 111 -1.99 -32.91 10.06
N HIS A 112 -2.26 -31.68 9.61
CA HIS A 112 -2.19 -31.31 8.20
C HIS A 112 -0.77 -31.48 7.63
N TYR A 113 0.26 -31.02 8.35
CA TYR A 113 1.66 -31.09 7.91
C TYR A 113 2.12 -32.54 7.70
N LEU A 114 1.70 -33.47 8.56
CA LEU A 114 1.89 -34.91 8.39
C LEU A 114 1.20 -35.44 7.14
N LEU A 115 -0.05 -35.05 6.90
CA LEU A 115 -0.86 -35.50 5.76
C LEU A 115 -0.40 -34.94 4.40
N VAL A 116 0.20 -33.74 4.34
CA VAL A 116 0.83 -33.23 3.09
C VAL A 116 2.26 -33.76 2.87
N GLY A 117 2.78 -34.59 3.78
CA GLY A 117 4.11 -35.21 3.63
C GLY A 117 5.27 -34.32 4.08
N GLY A 118 5.03 -33.31 4.91
CA GLY A 118 6.08 -32.54 5.59
C GLY A 118 6.83 -31.50 4.74
N LYS A 119 6.38 -31.25 3.51
CA LYS A 119 6.83 -30.13 2.66
C LYS A 119 5.64 -29.48 1.97
N PRO A 120 5.51 -28.14 1.97
CA PRO A 120 4.58 -27.45 1.09
C PRO A 120 4.96 -27.67 -0.38
N HIS A 121 3.98 -27.83 -1.26
CA HIS A 121 4.17 -28.09 -2.70
C HIS A 121 2.91 -27.65 -3.43
N ALA A 122 2.84 -26.37 -3.81
CA ALA A 122 1.72 -25.84 -4.57
C ALA A 122 1.70 -26.45 -5.98
N THR A 123 0.52 -26.85 -6.46
CA THR A 123 0.35 -27.29 -7.85
C THR A 123 -0.99 -26.81 -8.41
N VAL A 124 -0.95 -26.37 -9.66
CA VAL A 124 -2.09 -25.91 -10.46
C VAL A 124 -2.06 -26.63 -11.81
N VAL A 125 -3.21 -27.10 -12.30
CA VAL A 125 -3.34 -27.90 -13.53
C VAL A 125 -4.38 -27.29 -14.47
N LYS A 126 -4.07 -27.14 -15.76
CA LYS A 126 -5.06 -26.88 -16.82
C LYS A 126 -5.47 -28.21 -17.48
N LEU A 127 -6.77 -28.51 -17.52
CA LEU A 127 -7.37 -29.64 -18.22
C LEU A 127 -8.24 -29.18 -19.39
N SER A 128 -8.21 -29.91 -20.50
CA SER A 128 -9.20 -29.75 -21.59
C SER A 128 -10.60 -30.23 -21.18
N SER A 129 -11.62 -30.01 -22.02
CA SER A 129 -12.96 -30.58 -21.84
C SER A 129 -13.00 -32.11 -21.92
N GLU A 130 -11.95 -32.70 -22.51
CA GLU A 130 -11.76 -34.13 -22.76
C GLU A 130 -10.99 -34.83 -21.63
N GLY A 131 -10.27 -34.05 -20.80
CA GLY A 131 -9.52 -34.52 -19.63
C GLY A 131 -7.99 -34.54 -19.79
N GLU A 132 -7.47 -34.00 -20.89
CA GLU A 132 -6.04 -33.95 -21.18
C GLU A 132 -5.35 -32.85 -20.37
N ILE A 133 -4.13 -33.10 -19.88
CA ILE A 133 -3.34 -32.12 -19.13
C ILE A 133 -2.64 -31.18 -20.12
N LEU A 134 -3.15 -29.95 -20.22
CA LEU A 134 -2.65 -28.91 -21.13
C LEU A 134 -1.47 -28.12 -20.53
N ARG A 135 -1.46 -27.94 -19.21
CA ARG A 135 -0.36 -27.28 -18.47
C ARG A 135 -0.36 -27.71 -17.01
N VAL A 136 0.82 -27.77 -16.39
CA VAL A 136 1.00 -27.89 -14.94
C VAL A 136 1.95 -26.78 -14.49
N LEU A 137 1.64 -26.14 -13.37
CA LEU A 137 2.48 -25.13 -12.70
C LEU A 137 2.72 -25.59 -11.26
N GLU A 138 3.97 -25.55 -10.80
CA GLU A 138 4.36 -26.08 -9.47
C GLU A 138 5.39 -25.20 -8.78
N ASP A 139 5.21 -24.94 -7.48
CA ASP A 139 6.29 -24.51 -6.59
C ASP A 139 6.77 -25.75 -5.83
N ILE A 140 7.84 -26.36 -6.35
CA ILE A 140 8.43 -27.61 -5.85
C ILE A 140 9.17 -27.40 -4.51
N ASP A 141 9.66 -26.19 -4.26
CA ASP A 141 10.38 -25.84 -3.02
C ASP A 141 9.45 -25.31 -1.92
N GLY A 142 8.23 -24.88 -2.26
CA GLY A 142 7.27 -24.26 -1.34
C GLY A 142 7.73 -22.88 -0.82
N LYS A 143 8.61 -22.21 -1.56
CA LYS A 143 9.21 -20.92 -1.17
C LYS A 143 8.20 -19.77 -1.30
N THR A 144 7.47 -19.77 -2.41
CA THR A 144 6.64 -18.67 -2.90
C THR A 144 5.16 -19.01 -2.68
N LEU A 145 4.70 -20.15 -3.20
CA LEU A 145 3.35 -20.68 -2.99
C LEU A 145 3.42 -22.02 -2.25
N ARG A 146 2.86 -22.07 -1.04
CA ARG A 146 2.94 -23.26 -0.17
C ARG A 146 1.81 -24.28 -0.39
N PHE A 147 0.59 -23.79 -0.61
CA PHE A 147 -0.62 -24.59 -0.79
C PHE A 147 -1.56 -23.82 -1.73
N VAL A 148 -2.46 -24.51 -2.44
CA VAL A 148 -3.46 -23.90 -3.35
C VAL A 148 -4.82 -24.55 -3.14
N SER A 149 -5.86 -23.76 -2.85
CA SER A 149 -7.26 -24.21 -2.80
C SER A 149 -8.11 -23.64 -3.94
N GLU A 150 -7.68 -22.54 -4.57
CA GLU A 150 -8.44 -21.82 -5.60
C GLU A 150 -7.49 -21.35 -6.72
N VAL A 151 -7.98 -21.34 -7.96
CA VAL A 151 -7.27 -20.76 -9.11
C VAL A 151 -8.26 -20.23 -10.14
N GLU A 152 -8.23 -18.93 -10.44
CA GLU A 152 -9.07 -18.30 -11.46
C GLU A 152 -8.21 -17.60 -12.53
N GLU A 153 -8.47 -17.89 -13.80
CA GLU A 153 -7.85 -17.19 -14.93
C GLU A 153 -8.65 -15.93 -15.27
N LYS A 154 -8.01 -14.76 -15.15
CA LYS A 154 -8.65 -13.48 -15.40
C LYS A 154 -7.63 -12.40 -15.78
N ASP A 155 -7.99 -11.55 -16.73
CA ASP A 155 -7.22 -10.36 -17.12
C ASP A 155 -5.75 -10.70 -17.51
N GLY A 156 -5.57 -11.83 -18.21
CA GLY A 156 -4.27 -12.37 -18.66
C GLY A 156 -3.42 -13.03 -17.57
N LYS A 157 -3.98 -13.31 -16.40
CA LYS A 157 -3.23 -13.76 -15.20
C LYS A 157 -3.98 -14.88 -14.46
N LEU A 158 -3.25 -15.74 -13.76
CA LEU A 158 -3.80 -16.69 -12.81
C LEU A 158 -3.79 -16.09 -11.40
N TRP A 159 -4.97 -15.99 -10.80
CA TRP A 159 -5.20 -15.60 -9.43
C TRP A 159 -5.34 -16.84 -8.57
N ILE A 160 -4.39 -17.07 -7.66
CA ILE A 160 -4.17 -18.34 -6.96
C ILE A 160 -4.40 -18.14 -5.46
N GLY A 161 -5.45 -18.74 -4.89
CA GLY A 161 -5.79 -18.60 -3.48
C GLY A 161 -5.53 -19.88 -2.68
N SER A 162 -5.35 -19.74 -1.35
CA SER A 162 -5.34 -20.89 -0.44
C SER A 162 -5.91 -20.55 0.93
N VAL A 163 -6.66 -21.50 1.50
CA VAL A 163 -7.27 -21.40 2.86
C VAL A 163 -6.26 -21.53 4.00
N LEU A 164 -5.00 -21.91 3.72
CA LEU A 164 -3.95 -22.11 4.74
C LEU A 164 -2.86 -21.05 4.73
N VAL A 165 -2.70 -20.35 3.62
CA VAL A 165 -1.71 -19.29 3.46
C VAL A 165 -2.39 -17.93 3.58
N PRO A 166 -1.74 -16.95 4.20
CA PRO A 166 -2.32 -15.61 4.33
C PRO A 166 -2.22 -14.78 3.04
N TYR A 167 -2.16 -15.37 1.83
CA TYR A 167 -1.86 -14.66 0.58
C TYR A 167 -2.61 -15.13 -0.67
N VAL A 168 -2.71 -14.24 -1.67
CA VAL A 168 -3.06 -14.56 -3.06
C VAL A 168 -1.77 -14.57 -3.90
N GLY A 169 -1.54 -15.63 -4.66
CA GLY A 169 -0.57 -15.63 -5.75
C GLY A 169 -1.15 -14.99 -7.01
N ILE A 170 -0.36 -14.22 -7.73
CA ILE A 170 -0.63 -13.81 -9.11
C ILE A 170 0.53 -14.33 -9.96
N TYR A 171 0.25 -15.37 -10.74
CA TYR A 171 1.13 -15.81 -11.82
C TYR A 171 0.66 -15.11 -13.09
N ALA A 172 1.48 -14.21 -13.63
CA ALA A 172 1.24 -13.70 -14.98
C ALA A 172 1.69 -14.78 -15.97
N PHE A 173 0.87 -15.09 -16.99
CA PHE A 173 1.41 -15.84 -18.11
C PHE A 173 2.44 -14.94 -18.79
N MET A 174 3.73 -15.31 -18.79
CA MET A 174 4.72 -14.54 -19.52
C MET A 174 4.65 -14.85 -21.02
N ARG A 175 3.54 -14.43 -21.63
CA ARG A 175 3.57 -13.97 -23.02
C ARG A 175 4.33 -12.65 -23.00
N VAL A 176 5.61 -12.69 -23.37
CA VAL A 176 6.33 -11.46 -23.75
C VAL A 176 5.77 -11.00 -25.10
N ILE A 177 4.62 -10.33 -25.05
CA ILE A 177 4.24 -9.36 -26.08
C ILE A 177 4.55 -8.01 -25.46
N ILE A 178 5.83 -7.62 -25.52
CA ILE A 178 6.19 -6.22 -25.24
C ILE A 178 5.60 -5.40 -26.40
N SER A 179 4.51 -4.69 -26.09
CA SER A 179 3.64 -4.05 -27.07
C SER A 179 3.70 -2.52 -26.93
N ILE A 180 4.92 -1.99 -26.99
CA ILE A 180 5.29 -0.56 -27.01
C ILE A 180 4.60 0.15 -28.21
N GLY A 181 3.44 0.80 -28.02
CA GLY A 181 2.43 0.95 -29.10
C GLY A 181 1.92 2.35 -29.52
N PHE A 182 2.74 3.14 -30.23
CA PHE A 182 2.44 3.91 -31.48
C PHE A 182 1.15 4.71 -31.83
N GLY A 183 1.29 6.03 -32.11
CA GLY A 183 0.38 6.88 -32.95
C GLY A 183 0.46 8.41 -32.64
N VAL A 184 -0.21 9.42 -33.24
CA VAL A 184 -0.75 9.72 -34.62
C VAL A 184 -0.98 11.25 -34.86
N VAL A 185 -0.45 11.95 -35.88
CA VAL A 185 0.87 12.60 -35.80
C VAL A 185 1.81 11.72 -35.04
N PHE A 186 2.54 10.92 -35.79
CA PHE A 186 2.67 9.54 -35.41
C PHE A 186 3.90 9.37 -34.55
N VAL A 187 3.80 9.68 -33.26
CA VAL A 187 4.94 9.77 -32.37
C VAL A 187 5.31 8.37 -31.87
N ALA A 188 6.20 7.75 -32.62
CA ALA A 188 6.22 6.31 -32.82
C ALA A 188 7.19 5.53 -31.90
N THR A 189 6.83 5.29 -30.64
CA THR A 189 7.61 4.40 -29.75
C THR A 189 7.65 2.98 -30.34
N ILE A 190 8.83 2.37 -30.56
CA ILE A 190 8.90 1.10 -31.32
C ILE A 190 8.55 -0.15 -30.50
N LEU A 191 7.51 -0.86 -30.97
CA LEU A 191 7.19 -2.27 -30.72
C LEU A 191 8.41 -3.18 -30.92
N LEU A 192 9.15 -3.46 -29.84
CA LEU A 192 10.27 -4.39 -29.85
C LEU A 192 10.13 -5.43 -28.74
N SER A 193 9.96 -6.67 -29.15
CA SER A 193 9.75 -7.80 -28.24
C SER A 193 11.05 -8.52 -27.90
N PHE A 194 11.14 -8.95 -26.63
CA PHE A 194 12.20 -9.78 -26.08
C PHE A 194 11.76 -11.25 -26.09
N ASP A 195 12.70 -12.17 -26.25
CA ASP A 195 12.63 -13.48 -25.59
C ASP A 195 13.56 -13.45 -24.37
N SER A 196 13.03 -13.72 -23.18
CA SER A 196 13.85 -13.99 -21.98
C SER A 196 13.16 -15.00 -21.07
N ILE A 197 13.97 -15.85 -20.44
CA ILE A 197 13.50 -16.95 -19.59
C ILE A 197 13.42 -16.46 -18.14
N ASP A 198 12.19 -16.33 -17.61
CA ASP A 198 11.80 -16.75 -16.25
C ASP A 198 10.32 -16.40 -15.95
N ASP A 199 9.54 -17.40 -15.55
CA ASP A 199 8.10 -17.27 -15.22
C ASP A 199 7.92 -16.71 -13.78
N GLU A 200 7.62 -15.42 -13.63
CA GLU A 200 7.55 -14.80 -12.29
C GLU A 200 6.20 -15.02 -11.56
N ILE A 201 6.26 -15.62 -10.36
CA ILE A 201 5.11 -15.76 -9.45
C ILE A 201 5.15 -14.66 -8.38
N ARG A 202 4.21 -13.70 -8.43
CA ARG A 202 4.08 -12.64 -7.42
C ARG A 202 3.09 -13.06 -6.31
N VAL A 203 3.32 -12.66 -5.06
CA VAL A 203 2.53 -13.12 -3.90
C VAL A 203 2.12 -11.94 -3.00
N PHE A 204 0.84 -11.87 -2.65
CA PHE A 204 0.20 -10.73 -2.01
C PHE A 204 -0.48 -11.14 -0.69
N ASN A 205 0.07 -10.72 0.46
CA ASN A 205 -0.50 -11.04 1.77
C ASN A 205 -1.88 -10.39 2.01
N ILE A 206 -2.90 -11.24 2.12
CA ILE A 206 -4.26 -10.98 2.59
C ILE A 206 -4.29 -10.68 4.11
N THR A 207 -3.48 -11.37 4.93
CA THR A 207 -3.44 -11.06 6.38
C THR A 207 -2.34 -10.08 6.72
N ASN A 208 -2.75 -8.92 7.26
CA ASN A 208 -1.93 -7.84 7.82
C ASN A 208 -0.97 -7.18 6.83
N ASN A 209 -1.26 -5.90 6.52
CA ASN A 209 -0.51 -5.02 5.62
C ASN A 209 0.96 -4.81 6.05
N HIS A 210 1.84 -5.76 5.73
CA HIS A 210 3.29 -5.58 5.68
C HIS A 210 3.84 -6.23 4.41
N GLN A 211 4.75 -5.51 3.75
CA GLN A 211 5.42 -5.92 2.52
C GLN A 211 6.63 -6.80 2.85
N GLU A 212 7.08 -7.57 1.87
CA GLU A 212 8.51 -7.71 1.63
C GLU A 212 8.74 -7.53 0.12
N PHE A 213 9.62 -6.61 -0.26
CA PHE A 213 9.97 -6.36 -1.66
C PHE A 213 11.12 -7.26 -2.08
N LYS A 214 11.08 -7.75 -3.33
CA LYS A 214 12.31 -7.90 -4.13
C LYS A 214 12.16 -7.25 -5.50
N ASN A 215 13.23 -6.57 -5.87
CA ASN A 215 13.64 -6.01 -7.15
C ASN A 215 12.57 -5.36 -8.07
N GLY A 216 12.68 -4.04 -8.21
CA GLY A 216 12.87 -3.47 -9.56
C GLY A 216 11.66 -3.34 -10.48
N SER A 217 10.53 -2.81 -10.02
CA SER A 217 9.49 -2.28 -10.92
C SER A 217 8.67 -1.16 -10.26
N LEU A 218 8.45 -0.07 -11.01
CA LEU A 218 7.56 1.03 -10.64
C LEU A 218 6.10 0.57 -10.68
N VAL A 219 5.58 0.09 -9.54
CA VAL A 219 4.15 -0.20 -9.35
C VAL A 219 3.47 0.96 -8.62
N SER A 220 2.23 1.26 -9.00
CA SER A 220 1.43 2.36 -8.45
C SER A 220 1.21 2.25 -6.94
N LEU A 221 2.02 2.96 -6.16
CA LEU A 221 1.94 3.05 -4.69
C LEU A 221 0.67 3.76 -4.15
N PHE A 222 -0.24 4.16 -5.03
CA PHE A 222 -1.41 4.98 -4.72
C PHE A 222 -2.71 4.22 -4.97
N GLY A 223 -3.20 3.56 -3.93
CA GLY A 223 -4.47 2.84 -3.94
C GLY A 223 -5.68 3.79 -4.03
N LYS A 224 -6.03 4.23 -5.24
CA LYS A 224 -7.33 4.85 -5.52
C LYS A 224 -8.45 3.81 -5.44
N GLU A 225 -9.09 3.71 -4.27
CA GLU A 225 -10.38 3.02 -4.17
C GLU A 225 -11.50 3.86 -4.81
N ILE A 226 -12.40 3.19 -5.53
CA ILE A 226 -13.51 3.82 -6.24
C ILE A 226 -14.68 4.06 -5.27
N ASP A 227 -14.59 5.12 -4.47
CA ASP A 227 -15.63 5.54 -3.50
C ASP A 227 -15.76 7.08 -3.41
N GLY A 228 -15.60 7.76 -4.55
CA GLY A 228 -15.89 9.21 -4.70
C GLY A 228 -15.02 10.20 -3.90
N ARG A 229 -14.01 9.72 -3.15
CA ARG A 229 -13.08 10.56 -2.39
C ARG A 229 -11.63 10.25 -2.77
N ASP A 230 -10.84 11.27 -3.05
CA ASP A 230 -9.38 11.15 -3.21
C ASP A 230 -8.75 10.85 -1.84
N ARG A 231 -8.51 9.56 -1.60
CA ARG A 231 -7.92 8.98 -0.39
C ARG A 231 -6.59 8.30 -0.73
N LEU A 232 -5.64 8.36 0.20
CA LEU A 232 -4.30 7.80 0.04
C LEU A 232 -3.82 7.16 1.35
N SER A 233 -3.40 5.90 1.27
CA SER A 233 -2.68 5.20 2.35
C SER A 233 -1.20 5.26 2.03
N ILE A 234 -0.40 5.84 2.93
CA ILE A 234 1.02 6.11 2.72
C ILE A 234 1.83 5.19 3.66
N PRO A 235 2.40 4.08 3.17
CA PRO A 235 3.06 3.08 4.00
C PRO A 235 4.35 3.61 4.64
N LEU A 236 4.67 3.11 5.83
CA LEU A 236 5.90 3.43 6.57
C LEU A 236 7.05 2.47 6.20
N PRO A 237 8.32 2.90 6.28
CA PRO A 237 9.48 2.08 5.91
C PRO A 237 9.84 1.02 6.96
N ASP A 238 10.68 0.06 6.55
CA ASP A 238 11.42 -0.90 7.41
C ASP A 238 10.61 -1.75 8.41
N GLY A 239 9.29 -1.83 8.23
CA GLY A 239 8.38 -2.52 9.14
C GLY A 239 7.95 -1.66 10.35
N ALA A 240 8.31 -0.38 10.40
CA ALA A 240 7.86 0.55 11.42
C ALA A 240 6.32 0.76 11.38
N TYR A 241 5.76 1.10 12.52
CA TYR A 241 4.34 1.41 12.69
C TYR A 241 4.15 2.61 13.62
N GLY A 242 2.89 3.04 13.74
CA GLY A 242 2.47 4.02 14.74
C GLY A 242 2.83 5.47 14.43
N PRO A 243 2.46 6.04 13.26
CA PRO A 243 2.63 7.46 12.95
C PRO A 243 1.64 8.27 13.80
N GLU A 244 2.00 8.51 15.04
CA GLU A 244 1.03 8.82 16.10
C GLU A 244 0.66 10.30 16.17
N SER A 245 1.67 11.15 16.03
CA SER A 245 1.53 12.59 15.81
C SER A 245 2.28 13.01 14.55
N LEU A 246 1.72 14.02 13.89
CA LEU A 246 2.20 14.66 12.68
C LEU A 246 2.78 16.04 13.01
N ALA A 247 3.59 16.60 12.12
CA ALA A 247 3.96 18.01 12.13
C ALA A 247 4.35 18.46 10.73
N PHE A 248 4.25 19.76 10.46
CA PHE A 248 4.68 20.37 9.20
C PHE A 248 5.65 21.51 9.48
N ASP A 249 6.69 21.65 8.66
CA ASP A 249 7.65 22.75 8.79
C ASP A 249 7.05 24.09 8.32
N ILE A 250 7.76 25.20 8.57
CA ILE A 250 7.28 26.55 8.23
C ILE A 250 7.21 26.82 6.71
N GLY A 251 7.92 26.04 5.89
CA GLY A 251 7.78 26.02 4.43
C GLY A 251 6.58 25.19 3.94
N GLY A 252 5.89 24.49 4.84
CA GLY A 252 4.80 23.57 4.52
C GLY A 252 5.27 22.17 4.13
N GLY A 253 6.55 21.84 4.33
CA GLY A 253 7.08 20.51 4.09
C GLY A 253 6.64 19.48 5.13
N GLY A 254 6.59 18.22 4.71
CA GLY A 254 6.18 17.08 5.54
C GLY A 254 4.97 16.31 4.98
N PRO A 255 4.22 15.58 5.84
CA PRO A 255 4.36 15.56 7.29
C PRO A 255 5.67 14.95 7.78
N TYR A 256 6.08 15.38 8.96
CA TYR A 256 7.01 14.70 9.85
C TYR A 256 6.19 13.83 10.81
N THR A 257 6.65 12.64 11.17
CA THR A 257 5.97 11.77 12.15
C THR A 257 6.95 10.90 12.92
N GLY A 258 6.65 10.64 14.19
CA GLY A 258 7.37 9.66 15.02
C GLY A 258 6.87 8.24 14.74
N VAL A 259 7.75 7.24 14.84
CA VAL A 259 7.42 5.84 14.60
C VAL A 259 7.97 4.88 15.67
N SER A 260 7.51 3.64 15.66
CA SER A 260 7.80 2.59 16.65
C SER A 260 9.27 2.24 16.88
N ASP A 261 10.17 2.56 15.94
CA ASP A 261 11.61 2.30 16.08
C ASP A 261 12.42 3.47 16.68
N GLY A 262 11.78 4.56 17.09
CA GLY A 262 12.43 5.74 17.67
C GLY A 262 12.92 6.78 16.65
N ARG A 263 12.68 6.57 15.35
CA ARG A 263 12.83 7.61 14.33
C ARG A 263 11.70 8.64 14.38
N ILE A 264 12.06 9.84 13.92
CA ILE A 264 11.17 10.77 13.26
C ILE A 264 11.53 10.75 11.78
N ILE A 265 10.54 10.48 10.94
CA ILE A 265 10.66 10.41 9.49
C ILE A 265 9.83 11.54 8.86
N ARG A 266 10.26 12.01 7.68
CA ARG A 266 9.59 13.07 6.91
C ARG A 266 9.12 12.52 5.57
N TRP A 267 7.89 12.83 5.19
CA TRP A 267 7.38 12.56 3.84
C TRP A 267 7.91 13.60 2.85
N THR A 268 8.51 13.15 1.75
CA THR A 268 8.89 13.97 0.60
C THR A 268 7.86 13.77 -0.51
N ALA A 269 7.04 14.79 -0.77
CA ALA A 269 5.92 14.70 -1.72
C ALA A 269 6.34 14.75 -3.20
N ASP A 270 7.56 15.20 -3.46
CA ASP A 270 8.26 15.25 -4.73
C ASP A 270 8.95 13.92 -5.10
N GLU A 271 9.51 13.23 -4.09
CA GLU A 271 10.13 11.91 -4.22
C GLU A 271 9.16 10.75 -3.95
N LEU A 272 8.00 11.05 -3.34
CA LEU A 272 6.92 10.14 -2.98
C LEU A 272 7.35 9.01 -2.02
N ARG A 273 8.18 9.35 -1.03
CA ARG A 273 8.73 8.43 -0.03
C ARG A 273 8.83 9.06 1.36
N TRP A 274 9.20 8.24 2.34
CA TRP A 274 9.72 8.73 3.62
C TRP A 274 11.25 8.84 3.57
N VAL A 275 11.79 9.83 4.28
CA VAL A 275 13.21 9.98 4.60
C VAL A 275 13.41 10.09 6.10
N ASP A 276 14.47 9.49 6.62
CA ASP A 276 14.89 9.68 8.01
C ASP A 276 15.22 11.15 8.25
N PHE A 277 14.66 11.72 9.32
CA PHE A 277 14.95 13.11 9.73
C PHE A 277 15.72 13.14 11.05
N ALA A 278 15.18 12.52 12.11
CA ALA A 278 15.79 12.56 13.44
C ALA A 278 15.60 11.26 14.22
N VAL A 279 16.33 11.12 15.32
CA VAL A 279 16.25 9.98 16.25
C VAL A 279 16.23 10.47 17.70
N THR A 280 15.43 9.83 18.56
CA THR A 280 15.29 10.25 19.97
C THR A 280 16.26 9.55 20.92
N SER A 281 16.68 8.32 20.61
CA SER A 281 17.76 7.61 21.32
C SER A 281 19.03 7.47 20.47
N SER A 282 20.19 7.60 21.12
CA SER A 282 21.49 7.29 20.53
C SER A 282 21.84 5.79 20.59
N LYS A 283 21.12 5.00 21.40
CA LYS A 283 21.29 3.55 21.51
C LYS A 283 20.34 2.85 20.56
N ARG A 284 20.74 2.72 19.29
CA ARG A 284 19.87 2.20 18.20
C ARG A 284 20.15 0.77 17.76
N ASP A 285 21.07 0.07 18.43
CA ASP A 285 21.44 -1.30 18.09
C ASP A 285 20.24 -2.25 18.10
N GLY A 286 19.87 -2.69 16.90
CA GLY A 286 18.77 -3.61 16.70
C GLY A 286 17.36 -3.00 16.73
N CYS A 287 17.20 -1.67 16.76
CA CYS A 287 15.89 -1.00 16.70
C CYS A 287 15.19 -1.13 15.33
N LEU A 288 15.96 -1.24 14.24
CA LEU A 288 15.42 -1.33 12.87
C LEU A 288 15.01 -2.76 12.48
N GLY A 289 14.08 -2.86 11.52
CA GLY A 289 13.52 -4.10 10.99
C GLY A 289 12.31 -4.64 11.76
N PRO A 290 11.66 -5.72 11.29
CA PRO A 290 10.37 -6.22 11.78
C PRO A 290 10.46 -7.02 13.09
N LYS A 291 11.16 -6.49 14.08
CA LYS A 291 11.24 -7.03 15.45
C LYS A 291 10.04 -6.57 16.27
N ASP A 292 9.88 -7.12 17.47
CA ASP A 292 8.87 -6.67 18.43
C ASP A 292 9.27 -5.30 19.03
N HIS A 293 8.99 -4.23 18.28
CA HIS A 293 9.33 -2.85 18.68
C HIS A 293 8.78 -2.51 20.07
N THR A 294 7.60 -3.04 20.43
CA THR A 294 6.96 -2.90 21.75
C THR A 294 7.89 -3.21 22.93
N GLN A 295 8.81 -4.18 22.77
CA GLN A 295 9.77 -4.53 23.82
C GLN A 295 10.99 -3.59 23.85
N MET A 296 11.26 -2.91 22.74
CA MET A 296 12.45 -2.09 22.49
C MET A 296 12.18 -0.57 22.58
N GLU A 297 10.93 -0.10 22.62
CA GLU A 297 10.58 1.34 22.66
C GLU A 297 11.32 2.10 23.78
N HIS A 298 11.49 1.48 24.95
CA HIS A 298 12.22 2.05 26.08
C HIS A 298 13.75 2.21 25.88
N ILE A 299 14.31 1.59 24.83
CA ILE A 299 15.72 1.70 24.43
C ILE A 299 15.85 2.59 23.21
N CYS A 300 14.99 2.37 22.21
CA CYS A 300 15.01 3.05 20.92
C CYS A 300 14.41 4.46 20.97
N GLY A 301 13.54 4.72 21.94
CA GLY A 301 12.65 5.87 21.96
C GLY A 301 11.32 5.58 21.24
N ARG A 302 10.33 6.41 21.50
CA ARG A 302 8.99 6.38 20.89
C ARG A 302 8.45 7.82 20.86
N PRO A 303 8.56 8.55 19.74
CA PRO A 303 8.11 9.93 19.65
C PRO A 303 6.59 9.96 19.44
N LEU A 304 5.86 10.60 20.35
CA LEU A 304 4.39 10.60 20.39
C LEU A 304 3.76 11.97 20.11
N GLY A 305 4.48 13.06 20.38
CA GLY A 305 4.03 14.43 20.14
C GLY A 305 5.10 15.26 19.45
N LEU A 306 4.74 15.93 18.35
CA LEU A 306 5.65 16.73 17.52
C LEU A 306 5.15 18.15 17.31
N GLY A 307 6.06 19.13 17.36
CA GLY A 307 5.76 20.53 17.06
C GLY A 307 7.00 21.32 16.65
N PHE A 308 6.90 22.06 15.54
CA PHE A 308 7.93 23.01 15.13
C PHE A 308 7.77 24.36 15.81
N TYR A 309 8.87 24.97 16.23
CA TYR A 309 8.91 26.39 16.58
C TYR A 309 9.31 27.20 15.34
N GLY A 310 8.34 27.88 14.74
CA GLY A 310 8.48 28.51 13.41
C GLY A 310 9.55 29.60 13.33
N LYS A 311 9.97 30.20 14.45
CA LYS A 311 11.02 31.24 14.47
C LYS A 311 12.44 30.69 14.34
N THR A 312 12.67 29.43 14.74
CA THR A 312 14.01 28.79 14.71
C THR A 312 14.08 27.60 13.77
N GLY A 313 12.93 27.01 13.39
CA GLY A 313 12.87 25.75 12.63
C GLY A 313 13.19 24.51 13.48
N GLU A 314 13.32 24.66 14.79
CA GLU A 314 13.54 23.55 15.72
C GLU A 314 12.26 22.72 15.87
N LEU A 315 12.43 21.39 15.86
CA LEU A 315 11.39 20.42 16.16
C LEU A 315 11.51 20.00 17.62
N TYR A 316 10.51 20.33 18.43
CA TYR A 316 10.36 19.80 19.78
C TYR A 316 9.59 18.49 19.73
N ILE A 317 9.99 17.57 20.62
CA ILE A 317 9.60 16.17 20.59
C ILE A 317 9.22 15.74 22.00
N ALA A 318 7.99 15.30 22.19
CA ALA A 318 7.60 14.52 23.34
C ALA A 318 7.82 13.04 23.01
N ASP A 319 8.82 12.44 23.65
CA ASP A 319 9.11 11.01 23.55
C ASP A 319 8.68 10.32 24.85
N ALA A 320 7.97 9.20 24.70
CA ALA A 320 7.43 8.42 25.80
C ALA A 320 8.47 8.14 26.88
N TYR A 321 9.67 7.69 26.47
CA TYR A 321 10.71 7.18 27.38
C TYR A 321 11.89 8.15 27.52
N MET A 322 12.14 8.98 26.50
CA MET A 322 13.29 9.88 26.48
C MET A 322 12.99 11.26 27.07
N GLY A 323 11.73 11.65 27.23
CA GLY A 323 11.31 12.93 27.83
C GLY A 323 10.95 13.99 26.79
N LEU A 324 11.12 15.26 27.15
CA LEU A 324 11.03 16.39 26.21
C LEU A 324 12.42 16.61 25.57
N LEU A 325 12.48 16.52 24.24
CA LEU A 325 13.67 16.69 23.44
C LEU A 325 13.49 17.82 22.41
N VAL A 326 14.60 18.26 21.81
CA VAL A 326 14.63 19.18 20.66
C VAL A 326 15.63 18.68 19.61
N VAL A 327 15.35 18.94 18.33
CA VAL A 327 16.30 18.76 17.23
C VAL A 327 16.23 19.96 16.28
N GLY A 328 17.37 20.37 15.71
CA GLY A 328 17.43 21.50 14.79
C GLY A 328 16.78 21.21 13.42
N PRO A 329 16.63 22.23 12.55
CA PRO A 329 15.97 22.10 11.25
C PRO A 329 16.64 21.12 10.27
N ASN A 330 17.90 20.75 10.52
CA ASN A 330 18.66 19.76 9.73
C ASN A 330 18.47 18.31 10.23
N GLY A 331 17.74 18.09 11.32
CA GLY A 331 17.53 16.75 11.89
C GLY A 331 18.73 16.20 12.66
N GLY A 332 18.86 14.87 12.70
CA GLY A 332 19.91 14.13 13.41
C GLY A 332 19.51 13.64 14.81
N GLN A 333 20.48 13.56 15.72
CA GLN A 333 20.24 13.14 17.11
C GLN A 333 19.52 14.24 17.89
N ALA A 334 18.32 13.96 18.39
CA ALA A 334 17.61 14.87 19.28
C ALA A 334 18.31 14.99 20.64
N SER A 335 18.33 16.20 21.18
CA SER A 335 18.94 16.54 22.48
C SER A 335 17.88 16.69 23.56
N PRO A 336 18.05 16.13 24.77
CA PRO A 336 17.08 16.26 25.84
C PRO A 336 17.10 17.66 26.45
N VAL A 337 15.92 18.30 26.53
CA VAL A 337 15.74 19.61 27.20
C VAL A 337 15.09 19.46 28.57
N SER A 338 14.22 18.45 28.78
CA SER A 338 13.69 18.14 30.11
C SER A 338 13.30 16.67 30.28
N LYS A 339 13.49 16.13 31.48
CA LYS A 339 13.10 14.76 31.87
C LYS A 339 12.44 14.69 33.26
N LEU A 340 12.30 15.83 33.94
CA LEU A 340 11.82 15.93 35.32
C LEU A 340 11.23 17.32 35.58
N VAL A 341 10.27 17.37 36.50
CA VAL A 341 9.72 18.61 37.05
C VAL A 341 9.59 18.44 38.56
N ASP A 342 9.99 19.45 39.33
CA ASP A 342 9.96 19.46 40.80
C ASP A 342 10.56 18.20 41.46
N GLY A 343 11.64 17.68 40.86
CA GLY A 343 12.36 16.46 41.29
C GLY A 343 11.73 15.14 40.82
N VAL A 344 10.52 15.15 40.27
CA VAL A 344 9.79 13.96 39.82
C VAL A 344 10.01 13.75 38.31
N ALA A 345 10.68 12.65 37.95
CA ALA A 345 10.89 12.24 36.57
C ALA A 345 9.59 12.11 35.77
N PHE A 346 9.65 12.30 34.45
CA PHE A 346 8.52 12.03 33.56
C PHE A 346 8.27 10.51 33.46
N GLY A 347 7.00 10.10 33.39
CA GLY A 347 6.62 8.69 33.32
C GLY A 347 6.53 8.21 31.88
N PHE A 348 5.63 8.83 31.12
CA PHE A 348 5.39 8.57 29.70
C PHE A 348 5.03 9.91 29.04
N THR A 349 5.94 10.57 28.29
CA THR A 349 5.64 11.88 27.66
C THR A 349 4.80 11.67 26.39
N ASN A 350 3.63 12.31 26.29
CA ASN A 350 2.71 12.08 25.15
C ASN A 350 2.69 13.25 24.15
N ALA A 351 1.72 14.18 24.23
CA ALA A 351 1.66 15.31 23.29
C ALA A 351 2.37 16.60 23.77
N LEU A 352 2.58 17.52 22.83
CA LEU A 352 2.99 18.91 23.07
C LEU A 352 2.37 19.89 22.06
N ASP A 353 2.32 21.17 22.41
CA ASP A 353 2.10 22.30 21.48
C ASP A 353 2.89 23.54 21.93
N ILE A 354 3.20 24.43 20.98
CA ILE A 354 4.16 25.52 21.13
C ILE A 354 3.50 26.87 20.87
N ASP A 355 3.65 27.80 21.81
CA ASP A 355 3.36 29.21 21.56
C ASP A 355 4.39 29.78 20.57
N GLN A 356 3.95 29.97 19.32
CA GLN A 356 4.78 30.51 18.24
C GLN A 356 5.22 31.98 18.50
N THR A 357 4.62 32.66 19.48
CA THR A 357 5.02 34.01 19.91
C THR A 357 6.23 33.97 20.83
N SER A 358 6.23 33.12 21.86
CA SER A 358 7.25 33.09 22.92
C SER A 358 8.25 31.93 22.85
N GLY A 359 7.94 30.87 22.09
CA GLY A 359 8.69 29.61 22.08
C GLY A 359 8.36 28.66 23.23
N VAL A 360 7.40 29.01 24.10
CA VAL A 360 6.98 28.16 25.23
C VAL A 360 6.35 26.86 24.73
N VAL A 361 6.82 25.73 25.25
CA VAL A 361 6.35 24.38 24.90
C VAL A 361 5.51 23.81 26.04
N ASN A 362 4.21 23.66 25.81
CA ASN A 362 3.29 23.02 26.76
C ASN A 362 3.21 21.53 26.41
N HIS A 363 3.41 20.65 27.37
CA HIS A 363 3.48 19.20 27.15
C HIS A 363 2.86 18.41 28.32
N VAL A 364 2.46 17.17 28.04
CA VAL A 364 1.83 16.28 29.02
C VAL A 364 2.63 15.01 29.27
N SER A 365 2.56 14.51 30.51
CA SER A 365 3.11 13.20 30.89
C SER A 365 2.03 12.35 31.57
N VAL A 366 2.09 11.06 31.27
CA VAL A 366 1.11 10.00 31.53
C VAL A 366 1.75 8.91 32.38
N ILE A 367 0.92 8.11 33.06
CA ILE A 367 1.20 6.73 33.44
C ILE A 367 -0.02 5.90 33.02
N ILE A 368 0.19 4.68 32.52
CA ILE A 368 -0.85 3.83 31.91
C ILE A 368 -1.70 3.08 32.97
N SER A 369 -1.47 3.33 34.27
CA SER A 369 -2.33 2.83 35.34
C SER A 369 -3.61 3.67 35.48
N SER A 370 -4.57 3.19 36.29
CA SER A 370 -5.80 3.90 36.62
C SER A 370 -5.62 5.11 37.53
N ASP A 371 -4.38 5.49 37.85
CA ASP A 371 -4.05 6.41 38.93
C ASP A 371 -3.93 7.86 38.46
N LYS A 372 -4.30 8.78 39.35
CA LYS A 372 -4.18 10.23 39.14
C LYS A 372 -2.73 10.69 39.27
N THR A 373 -1.94 10.44 38.24
CA THR A 373 -0.49 10.74 38.20
C THR A 373 -0.07 11.50 36.94
N GLY A 374 -1.00 11.73 36.02
CA GLY A 374 -0.76 12.54 34.83
C GLY A 374 -0.52 14.01 35.19
N ARG A 375 0.33 14.66 34.39
CA ARG A 375 0.78 16.04 34.60
C ARG A 375 0.72 16.84 33.30
N LEU A 376 0.37 18.12 33.42
CA LEU A 376 0.50 19.14 32.39
C LEU A 376 1.61 20.11 32.81
N MET A 377 2.57 20.37 31.91
CA MET A 377 3.77 21.15 32.22
C MET A 377 4.10 22.15 31.12
N LYS A 378 4.75 23.24 31.52
CA LYS A 378 5.24 24.33 30.66
C LYS A 378 6.76 24.30 30.65
N PHE A 379 7.38 24.20 29.47
CA PHE A 379 8.82 24.40 29.27
C PHE A 379 9.10 25.77 28.63
N GLU A 380 10.08 26.48 29.17
CA GLU A 380 10.51 27.80 28.73
C GLU A 380 11.95 27.73 28.19
N PRO A 381 12.18 27.72 26.86
CA PRO A 381 13.52 27.54 26.30
C PRO A 381 14.53 28.59 26.77
N ASN A 382 14.12 29.86 26.84
CA ASN A 382 14.96 30.99 27.21
C ASN A 382 15.57 30.88 28.63
N THR A 383 14.92 30.14 29.53
CA THR A 383 15.37 29.91 30.92
C THR A 383 15.74 28.45 31.18
N ASN A 384 15.61 27.59 30.15
CA ASN A 384 15.70 26.13 30.23
C ASN A 384 14.91 25.52 31.41
N LYS A 385 13.73 26.07 31.72
CA LYS A 385 12.95 25.72 32.91
C LYS A 385 11.65 25.00 32.53
N THR A 386 11.41 23.84 33.16
CA THR A 386 10.07 23.23 33.22
C THR A 386 9.36 23.67 34.49
N THR A 387 8.06 23.99 34.39
CA THR A 387 7.17 24.33 35.50
C THR A 387 5.90 23.49 35.39
N LEU A 388 5.45 22.91 36.51
CA LEU A 388 4.18 22.18 36.60
C LEU A 388 2.99 23.16 36.50
N LEU A 389 1.99 22.85 35.67
CA LEU A 389 0.75 23.63 35.56
C LEU A 389 -0.43 22.96 36.27
N LEU A 390 -0.61 21.65 36.03
CA LEU A 390 -1.61 20.80 36.67
C LEU A 390 -1.03 19.40 36.90
N ASP A 391 -1.47 18.75 37.97
CA ASP A 391 -1.18 17.36 38.29
C ASP A 391 -2.48 16.56 38.53
N ASN A 392 -2.37 15.34 39.06
CA ASN A 392 -3.50 14.47 39.39
C ASN A 392 -4.46 14.16 38.20
N LEU A 393 -3.97 14.29 36.96
CA LEU A 393 -4.75 14.08 35.73
C LEU A 393 -4.87 12.58 35.40
N MET A 394 -6.01 12.19 34.82
CA MET A 394 -6.31 10.80 34.43
C MET A 394 -6.02 10.55 32.95
N PHE A 395 -4.80 10.10 32.65
CA PHE A 395 -4.32 9.77 31.29
C PHE A 395 -4.44 10.97 30.31
N PRO A 396 -3.69 12.06 30.53
CA PRO A 396 -3.73 13.23 29.64
C PRO A 396 -2.92 13.00 28.34
N ASN A 397 -3.60 12.76 27.21
CA ASN A 397 -2.94 12.47 25.93
C ASN A 397 -2.68 13.71 25.09
N GLY A 398 -3.71 14.32 24.52
CA GLY A 398 -3.58 15.50 23.67
C GLY A 398 -3.55 16.82 24.43
N VAL A 399 -2.79 17.78 23.89
CA VAL A 399 -2.72 19.18 24.35
C VAL A 399 -2.65 20.12 23.14
N ALA A 400 -3.33 21.27 23.19
CA ALA A 400 -3.28 22.30 22.15
C ALA A 400 -3.50 23.70 22.72
N LEU A 401 -2.77 24.68 22.22
CA LEU A 401 -2.89 26.09 22.59
C LEU A 401 -3.97 26.80 21.77
N SER A 402 -4.64 27.77 22.37
CA SER A 402 -5.45 28.75 21.62
C SER A 402 -4.58 29.62 20.71
N GLU A 403 -5.18 30.17 19.65
CA GLU A 403 -4.52 31.01 18.63
C GLU A 403 -3.68 32.17 19.22
N ASN A 404 -4.18 32.80 20.29
CA ASN A 404 -3.54 33.92 20.99
C ASN A 404 -2.70 33.49 22.22
N GLY A 405 -2.72 32.22 22.61
CA GLY A 405 -2.18 31.75 23.89
C GLY A 405 -2.97 32.17 25.15
N ASP A 406 -4.24 32.55 25.02
CA ASP A 406 -5.09 33.00 26.14
C ASP A 406 -5.51 31.84 27.06
N PHE A 407 -5.72 30.66 26.46
CA PHE A 407 -6.01 29.39 27.13
C PHE A 407 -5.32 28.22 26.43
N LEU A 408 -5.21 27.11 27.15
CA LEU A 408 -4.77 25.80 26.69
C LEU A 408 -5.93 24.80 26.74
N LEU A 409 -6.00 23.89 25.79
CA LEU A 409 -6.87 22.72 25.82
C LEU A 409 -6.04 21.47 26.11
N PHE A 410 -6.61 20.54 26.88
CA PHE A 410 -6.09 19.17 27.00
C PHE A 410 -7.24 18.18 27.15
N VAL A 411 -7.01 16.91 26.81
CA VAL A 411 -7.98 15.85 27.05
C VAL A 411 -7.54 14.91 28.16
N GLU A 412 -8.49 14.43 28.96
CA GLU A 412 -8.30 13.22 29.77
C GLU A 412 -8.91 12.03 29.03
N THR A 413 -8.06 11.08 28.62
CA THR A 413 -8.50 9.91 27.86
C THR A 413 -9.43 9.03 28.69
N THR A 414 -9.11 8.80 29.97
CA THR A 414 -9.87 7.92 30.87
C THR A 414 -11.24 8.49 31.27
N THR A 415 -11.38 9.80 31.46
CA THR A 415 -12.69 10.43 31.72
C THR A 415 -13.43 10.82 30.43
N CYS A 416 -12.73 10.76 29.29
CA CYS A 416 -13.20 11.11 27.95
C CYS A 416 -13.62 12.58 27.80
N LYS A 417 -12.94 13.49 28.50
CA LYS A 417 -13.28 14.93 28.56
C LYS A 417 -12.24 15.78 27.85
N LEU A 418 -12.72 16.86 27.23
CA LEU A 418 -11.92 18.03 26.86
C LEU A 418 -12.00 19.06 27.98
N PHE A 419 -10.85 19.47 28.49
CA PHE A 419 -10.69 20.55 29.45
C PHE A 419 -10.07 21.77 28.79
N LYS A 420 -10.42 22.94 29.33
CA LYS A 420 -9.86 24.24 28.96
C LYS A 420 -9.30 24.90 30.21
N PHE A 421 -8.03 25.27 30.14
CA PHE A 421 -7.25 25.85 31.23
C PHE A 421 -6.77 27.24 30.84
N TRP A 422 -7.12 28.26 31.62
CA TRP A 422 -6.89 29.65 31.27
C TRP A 422 -5.47 30.12 31.67
N LEU A 423 -4.73 30.68 30.71
CA LEU A 423 -3.33 31.08 30.89
C LEU A 423 -3.15 32.59 31.14
N LYS A 424 -4.19 33.39 30.92
CA LYS A 424 -4.17 34.85 31.07
C LYS A 424 -5.32 35.37 31.92
N THR A 425 -5.17 36.59 32.43
CA THR A 425 -6.19 37.33 33.18
C THR A 425 -7.41 37.66 32.32
N PRO A 426 -8.62 37.79 32.91
CA PRO A 426 -8.90 37.73 34.34
C PRO A 426 -8.97 36.30 34.91
N ARG A 427 -9.17 35.28 34.07
CA ARG A 427 -9.51 33.90 34.48
C ARG A 427 -8.29 32.99 34.76
N ILE A 428 -7.11 33.54 35.01
CA ILE A 428 -5.86 32.76 35.04
C ILE A 428 -5.89 31.62 36.08
N GLY A 429 -5.56 30.41 35.64
CA GLY A 429 -5.61 29.20 36.46
C GLY A 429 -7.00 28.54 36.57
N GLU A 430 -8.07 29.14 36.01
CA GLU A 430 -9.37 28.48 35.95
C GLU A 430 -9.37 27.28 35.00
N LEU A 431 -10.05 26.21 35.41
CA LEU A 431 -10.20 24.96 34.66
C LEU A 431 -11.69 24.68 34.43
N GLU A 432 -12.10 24.63 33.16
CA GLU A 432 -13.49 24.34 32.75
C GLU A 432 -13.58 23.10 31.84
N VAL A 433 -14.66 22.31 31.98
CA VAL A 433 -14.95 21.21 31.06
C VAL A 433 -15.63 21.78 29.82
N MET A 434 -15.00 21.61 28.66
CA MET A 434 -15.40 22.21 27.39
C MET A 434 -16.27 21.27 26.55
N THR A 435 -15.94 19.97 26.53
CA THR A 435 -16.77 18.97 25.83
C THR A 435 -16.57 17.57 26.42
N GLN A 436 -17.55 16.68 26.26
CA GLN A 436 -17.49 15.27 26.71
C GLN A 436 -17.67 14.34 25.51
N PHE A 437 -16.74 13.40 25.32
CA PHE A 437 -16.74 12.47 24.19
C PHE A 437 -17.35 11.10 24.51
N HIS A 438 -17.90 10.45 23.49
CA HIS A 438 -18.43 9.08 23.50
C HIS A 438 -17.39 8.02 23.09
N GLY A 439 -16.12 8.37 23.14
CA GLY A 439 -14.97 7.53 22.80
C GLY A 439 -13.74 8.05 23.53
N PHE A 440 -12.65 7.29 23.48
CA PHE A 440 -11.38 7.65 24.10
C PHE A 440 -10.68 8.73 23.25
N PRO A 441 -10.57 9.99 23.72
CA PRO A 441 -9.86 11.03 22.99
C PRO A 441 -8.35 10.86 23.13
N ASP A 442 -7.63 11.34 22.12
CA ASP A 442 -6.20 11.17 21.97
C ASP A 442 -5.56 12.54 21.67
N ASN A 443 -4.84 12.77 20.55
CA ASN A 443 -4.23 14.08 20.27
C ASN A 443 -5.24 15.14 19.83
N ILE A 444 -4.88 16.41 20.09
CA ILE A 444 -5.62 17.62 19.70
C ILE A 444 -4.74 18.42 18.73
N LYS A 445 -5.31 18.92 17.63
CA LYS A 445 -4.62 19.84 16.70
C LYS A 445 -5.47 21.07 16.42
N ARG A 446 -4.85 22.26 16.49
CA ARG A 446 -5.48 23.56 16.18
C ARG A 446 -5.65 23.71 14.66
N ILE A 447 -6.83 24.13 14.22
CA ILE A 447 -7.12 24.40 12.80
C ILE A 447 -6.73 25.85 12.47
N LYS A 448 -6.10 26.10 11.31
CA LYS A 448 -5.61 27.44 10.91
C LYS A 448 -6.72 28.51 10.75
N SER A 449 -7.96 28.11 10.47
CA SER A 449 -9.14 29.00 10.46
C SER A 449 -9.81 29.16 11.84
N GLY A 450 -9.33 28.42 12.85
CA GLY A 450 -9.91 28.35 14.19
C GLY A 450 -10.72 27.08 14.42
N GLY A 451 -10.87 26.73 15.70
CA GLY A 451 -11.38 25.42 16.10
C GLY A 451 -10.26 24.36 16.16
N PHE A 452 -10.66 23.11 16.43
CA PHE A 452 -9.73 22.03 16.76
C PHE A 452 -10.18 20.71 16.16
N TRP A 453 -9.23 19.87 15.75
CA TRP A 453 -9.45 18.44 15.53
C TRP A 453 -9.04 17.66 16.78
N VAL A 454 -9.81 16.63 17.13
CA VAL A 454 -9.50 15.68 18.20
C VAL A 454 -9.56 14.26 17.64
N GLY A 455 -8.48 13.49 17.81
CA GLY A 455 -8.46 12.07 17.50
C GLY A 455 -9.27 11.26 18.51
N ILE A 456 -10.13 10.36 18.04
CA ILE A 456 -10.87 9.40 18.86
C ILE A 456 -10.41 8.00 18.48
N ASN A 457 -9.55 7.44 19.34
CA ASN A 457 -8.86 6.18 19.12
C ASN A 457 -9.86 5.02 18.97
N SER A 458 -10.82 4.93 19.90
CA SER A 458 -11.95 3.99 19.80
C SER A 458 -13.21 4.48 20.52
N ARG A 459 -14.38 3.99 20.08
CA ARG A 459 -15.67 4.22 20.74
C ARG A 459 -15.74 3.52 22.10
N ARG A 460 -16.37 4.19 23.05
CA ARG A 460 -16.59 3.69 24.41
C ARG A 460 -17.77 2.69 24.40
N GLY A 461 -17.69 1.62 25.17
CA GLY A 461 -18.61 0.50 25.10
C GLY A 461 -19.16 0.07 26.47
N LYS A 462 -20.45 -0.28 26.52
CA LYS A 462 -21.25 -0.47 27.75
C LYS A 462 -20.64 -1.37 28.84
N LEU A 463 -19.85 -2.37 28.47
CA LEU A 463 -19.14 -3.23 29.44
C LEU A 463 -17.95 -2.50 30.08
N LEU A 464 -17.20 -1.74 29.28
CA LEU A 464 -16.05 -0.95 29.72
C LEU A 464 -16.51 0.29 30.50
N ASP A 465 -17.67 0.86 30.14
CA ASP A 465 -18.37 1.87 30.96
C ASP A 465 -18.61 1.37 32.40
N TRP A 466 -19.14 0.15 32.52
CA TRP A 466 -19.44 -0.47 33.80
C TRP A 466 -18.18 -0.80 34.62
N ILE A 467 -17.11 -1.27 33.98
CA ILE A 467 -15.81 -1.52 34.63
C ILE A 467 -15.19 -0.21 35.14
N ILE A 468 -15.09 0.83 34.31
CA ILE A 468 -14.50 2.14 34.68
C ILE A 468 -15.34 2.81 35.78
N SER A 469 -16.66 2.62 35.78
CA SER A 469 -17.56 3.15 36.82
C SER A 469 -17.48 2.38 38.16
N ASN A 470 -16.72 1.29 38.24
CA ASN A 470 -16.55 0.48 39.45
C ASN A 470 -15.05 0.34 39.79
N PRO A 471 -14.44 1.33 40.49
CA PRO A 471 -13.00 1.34 40.76
C PRO A 471 -12.45 0.08 41.45
N TRP A 472 -13.26 -0.57 42.29
CA TRP A 472 -12.87 -1.82 42.96
C TRP A 472 -12.74 -3.00 41.98
N ILE A 473 -13.56 -3.05 40.92
CA ILE A 473 -13.48 -4.05 39.85
C ILE A 473 -12.29 -3.75 38.95
N GLY A 474 -12.09 -2.48 38.57
CA GLY A 474 -10.91 -2.06 37.82
C GLY A 474 -9.61 -2.46 38.52
N LYS A 475 -9.50 -2.17 39.83
CA LYS A 475 -8.35 -2.56 40.64
C LYS A 475 -8.18 -4.08 40.74
N PHE A 476 -9.26 -4.84 40.98
CA PHE A 476 -9.20 -6.30 41.03
C PHE A 476 -8.76 -6.93 39.70
N VAL A 477 -9.24 -6.41 38.56
CA VAL A 477 -8.87 -6.89 37.22
C VAL A 477 -7.42 -6.53 36.86
N VAL A 478 -6.88 -5.41 37.36
CA VAL A 478 -5.48 -5.02 37.14
C VAL A 478 -4.52 -5.79 38.06
N GLU A 479 -4.85 -5.98 39.35
CA GLU A 479 -3.94 -6.59 40.33
C GLU A 479 -3.96 -8.14 40.34
N TRP A 480 -5.08 -8.79 40.00
CA TRP A 480 -5.23 -10.26 40.11
C TRP A 480 -5.28 -10.99 38.76
N SER A 481 -5.21 -10.28 37.62
CA SER A 481 -5.18 -10.90 36.29
C SER A 481 -3.73 -11.18 35.85
N PRO A 482 -3.36 -12.42 35.48
CA PRO A 482 -2.10 -12.69 34.78
C PRO A 482 -2.14 -12.25 33.30
N PHE A 483 -3.24 -11.63 32.86
CA PHE A 483 -3.42 -11.07 31.52
C PHE A 483 -3.44 -9.54 31.61
N ASP A 484 -2.41 -8.92 31.03
CA ASP A 484 -2.28 -7.47 30.86
C ASP A 484 -3.57 -6.83 30.29
N CYS A 485 -4.08 -5.80 30.98
CA CYS A 485 -5.31 -5.10 30.60
C CYS A 485 -5.19 -4.40 29.24
N THR A 486 -3.99 -4.00 28.82
CA THR A 486 -3.71 -3.45 27.49
C THR A 486 -3.90 -4.53 26.42
N ARG A 487 -3.34 -5.73 26.63
CA ARG A 487 -3.61 -6.92 25.80
C ARG A 487 -5.07 -7.35 25.82
N ILE A 488 -5.77 -7.32 26.95
CA ILE A 488 -7.22 -7.58 26.99
C ILE A 488 -7.98 -6.53 26.16
N HIS A 489 -7.66 -5.24 26.32
CA HIS A 489 -8.24 -4.16 25.52
C HIS A 489 -7.99 -4.41 24.04
N LEU A 490 -6.74 -4.65 23.63
CA LEU A 490 -6.30 -4.94 22.25
C LEU A 490 -6.82 -6.28 21.69
N TYR A 491 -7.30 -7.20 22.53
CA TYR A 491 -7.96 -8.44 22.14
C TYR A 491 -9.47 -8.25 21.94
N MET A 492 -10.14 -7.55 22.88
CA MET A 492 -11.57 -7.21 22.79
C MET A 492 -11.85 -6.25 21.62
N ALA A 493 -10.98 -5.24 21.45
CA ALA A 493 -10.74 -4.46 20.25
C ALA A 493 -10.87 -5.24 18.93
N ARG A 494 -10.13 -6.36 18.86
CA ARG A 494 -9.98 -7.22 17.68
C ARG A 494 -11.24 -8.03 17.39
N LEU A 495 -12.05 -8.30 18.41
CA LEU A 495 -13.33 -9.02 18.33
C LEU A 495 -14.53 -8.11 18.03
N ILE A 496 -14.63 -6.96 18.71
CA ILE A 496 -15.77 -6.04 18.62
C ILE A 496 -15.67 -5.16 17.36
N GLY A 497 -14.45 -4.86 16.92
CA GLY A 497 -14.18 -4.10 15.71
C GLY A 497 -14.23 -2.59 15.94
N HIS A 498 -13.07 -1.96 16.03
CA HIS A 498 -12.97 -0.50 16.15
C HIS A 498 -13.68 0.24 15.01
N LEU A 499 -14.30 1.35 15.41
CA LEU A 499 -14.54 2.53 14.58
C LEU A 499 -13.73 3.65 15.25
N GLY A 500 -12.57 3.98 14.68
CA GLY A 500 -11.81 5.17 15.07
C GLY A 500 -12.38 6.38 14.34
N MET A 501 -12.30 7.58 14.91
CA MET A 501 -12.94 8.77 14.34
C MET A 501 -12.07 10.02 14.54
N GLY A 502 -12.22 11.01 13.67
CA GLY A 502 -11.82 12.39 13.94
C GLY A 502 -13.05 13.21 14.33
N ILE A 503 -12.98 14.03 15.38
CA ILE A 503 -14.03 14.97 15.75
C ILE A 503 -13.52 16.40 15.55
N ARG A 504 -14.29 17.22 14.83
CA ARG A 504 -14.01 18.64 14.63
C ARG A 504 -14.82 19.48 15.60
N LEU A 505 -14.14 20.40 16.27
CA LEU A 505 -14.70 21.35 17.22
C LEU A 505 -14.56 22.78 16.70
N ASP A 506 -15.50 23.64 17.06
CA ASP A 506 -15.37 25.09 16.88
C ASP A 506 -14.47 25.73 17.97
N ARG A 507 -14.48 27.06 18.05
CA ARG A 507 -13.69 27.82 19.04
C ARG A 507 -14.21 27.68 20.47
N ASP A 508 -15.48 27.28 20.64
CA ASP A 508 -16.20 27.21 21.92
C ASP A 508 -16.34 25.78 22.46
N GLY A 509 -16.16 24.77 21.60
CA GLY A 509 -16.11 23.35 21.96
C GLY A 509 -17.26 22.50 21.39
N ASN A 510 -18.10 23.07 20.53
CA ASN A 510 -19.22 22.37 19.91
C ASN A 510 -18.71 21.49 18.75
N VAL A 511 -19.30 20.31 18.58
CA VAL A 511 -18.97 19.40 17.46
C VAL A 511 -19.57 19.93 16.16
N ILE A 512 -18.70 20.27 15.19
CA ILE A 512 -19.09 20.68 13.84
C ILE A 512 -19.23 19.47 12.90
N ASP A 513 -18.25 18.56 12.94
CA ASP A 513 -18.13 17.43 12.01
C ASP A 513 -17.50 16.20 12.69
N VAL A 514 -17.79 15.01 12.15
CA VAL A 514 -17.27 13.72 12.63
C VAL A 514 -16.87 12.83 11.45
N LEU A 515 -15.57 12.62 11.29
CA LEU A 515 -14.98 11.69 10.33
C LEU A 515 -15.19 10.24 10.82
N ASP A 516 -16.28 9.61 10.39
CA ASP A 516 -16.63 8.23 10.74
C ASP A 516 -16.63 7.27 9.52
N SER A 517 -16.51 5.98 9.85
CA SER A 517 -16.49 4.81 8.98
C SER A 517 -17.86 4.25 8.60
N SER A 518 -18.93 5.04 8.75
CA SER A 518 -20.34 4.60 8.67
C SER A 518 -20.78 4.03 7.30
N LYS A 519 -19.99 4.20 6.24
CA LYS A 519 -20.21 3.59 4.90
C LYS A 519 -19.18 2.51 4.51
N GLY A 520 -18.22 2.18 5.37
CA GLY A 520 -17.25 1.11 5.13
C GLY A 520 -16.23 0.97 6.26
N LYS A 521 -15.95 -0.27 6.69
CA LYS A 521 -15.19 -0.67 7.91
C LYS A 521 -13.70 -0.26 7.94
N LYS A 522 -13.35 1.00 7.70
CA LYS A 522 -12.00 1.44 7.28
C LYS A 522 -11.23 2.30 8.31
N TRP A 523 -11.88 3.23 9.03
CA TRP A 523 -11.22 4.00 10.10
C TRP A 523 -11.09 3.19 11.40
N LYS A 524 -9.87 3.01 11.92
CA LYS A 524 -9.58 2.29 13.17
C LYS A 524 -8.35 2.88 13.85
N LEU A 525 -8.42 3.12 15.16
CA LEU A 525 -7.30 3.54 16.01
C LEU A 525 -6.71 4.90 15.56
N VAL A 526 -7.56 5.92 15.43
CA VAL A 526 -7.16 7.28 15.04
C VAL A 526 -6.59 7.99 16.27
N SER A 527 -5.29 8.28 16.28
CA SER A 527 -4.65 9.09 17.33
C SER A 527 -4.78 10.59 17.06
N GLU A 528 -4.78 11.00 15.80
CA GLU A 528 -4.67 12.42 15.44
C GLU A 528 -5.27 12.71 14.07
N VAL A 529 -5.77 13.93 13.88
CA VAL A 529 -6.13 14.49 12.57
C VAL A 529 -5.54 15.90 12.48
N GLU A 530 -4.75 16.18 11.44
CA GLU A 530 -4.19 17.51 11.16
C GLU A 530 -4.58 17.99 9.75
N GLU A 531 -5.02 19.24 9.63
CA GLU A 531 -5.39 19.84 8.34
C GLU A 531 -4.22 20.66 7.77
N HIS A 532 -3.74 20.27 6.59
CA HIS A 532 -2.65 20.96 5.90
C HIS A 532 -2.85 20.96 4.38
N ASN A 533 -2.71 22.13 3.75
CA ASN A 533 -2.82 22.38 2.31
C ASN A 533 -4.03 21.70 1.62
N GLY A 534 -5.22 21.83 2.23
CA GLY A 534 -6.46 21.25 1.70
C GLY A 534 -6.60 19.73 1.86
N TYR A 535 -5.72 19.10 2.63
CA TYR A 535 -5.79 17.68 2.99
C TYR A 535 -5.91 17.49 4.51
N LEU A 536 -6.68 16.48 4.88
CA LEU A 536 -6.73 15.91 6.22
C LEU A 536 -5.71 14.77 6.27
N TRP A 537 -4.71 14.91 7.12
CA TRP A 537 -3.75 13.85 7.43
C TRP A 537 -4.14 13.20 8.74
N VAL A 538 -4.12 11.87 8.81
CA VAL A 538 -4.62 11.11 9.95
C VAL A 538 -3.58 10.12 10.45
N GLY A 539 -3.22 10.29 11.73
CA GLY A 539 -2.27 9.46 12.46
C GLY A 539 -2.92 8.24 13.13
N SER A 540 -2.08 7.31 13.59
CA SER A 540 -2.53 6.14 14.34
C SER A 540 -1.44 5.58 15.25
N VAL A 541 -1.82 5.04 16.41
CA VAL A 541 -0.93 4.35 17.36
C VAL A 541 -0.34 3.04 16.79
N THR A 542 -1.06 2.33 15.90
CA THR A 542 -0.71 0.93 15.54
C THR A 542 -0.76 0.61 14.03
N ARG A 543 -0.78 1.60 13.14
CA ARG A 543 -0.80 1.36 11.68
C ARG A 543 0.59 1.47 11.07
N SER A 544 0.88 0.62 10.09
CA SER A 544 2.06 0.70 9.22
C SER A 544 1.90 1.71 8.07
N PHE A 545 1.00 2.68 8.21
CA PHE A 545 0.74 3.73 7.21
C PHE A 545 0.09 4.96 7.85
N ALA A 546 0.39 6.14 7.31
CA ALA A 546 -0.40 7.35 7.52
C ALA A 546 -1.52 7.43 6.47
N LEU A 547 -2.60 8.15 6.76
CA LEU A 547 -3.69 8.41 5.80
C LEU A 547 -3.71 9.88 5.38
N LYS A 548 -3.98 10.14 4.10
CA LYS A 548 -4.21 11.46 3.52
C LYS A 548 -5.54 11.46 2.75
N GLU A 549 -6.46 12.33 3.09
CA GLU A 549 -7.75 12.50 2.42
C GLU A 549 -7.95 13.97 2.03
N ARG A 550 -8.53 14.25 0.86
CA ARG A 550 -8.84 15.64 0.47
C ARG A 550 -9.95 16.22 1.36
N ASN A 551 -9.73 17.38 1.95
CA ASN A 551 -10.76 18.09 2.72
C ASN A 551 -11.90 18.53 1.77
N GLN A 552 -13.15 18.26 2.14
CA GLN A 552 -14.32 18.54 1.30
C GLN A 552 -14.91 19.95 1.53
N ASP A 553 -14.58 20.60 2.64
CA ASP A 553 -15.09 21.95 2.97
C ASP A 553 -14.41 23.07 2.18
N GLN A 554 -13.24 22.81 1.61
CA GLN A 554 -12.54 23.78 0.77
C GLN A 554 -13.00 23.64 -0.68
N GLN A 555 -13.94 24.49 -1.10
CA GLN A 555 -14.20 24.77 -2.53
C GLN A 555 -13.06 25.63 -3.13
N THR A 556 -11.83 25.12 -3.07
CA THR A 556 -10.71 25.68 -3.82
C THR A 556 -10.87 25.36 -5.32
N PRO A 557 -10.72 26.35 -6.21
CA PRO A 557 -10.62 26.09 -7.65
C PRO A 557 -9.43 25.17 -7.97
N ARG A 558 -9.39 24.63 -9.20
CA ARG A 558 -8.18 23.98 -9.73
C ARG A 558 -7.10 25.03 -10.03
N ILE A 559 -6.48 25.56 -8.99
CA ILE A 559 -5.27 26.37 -9.12
C ILE A 559 -4.09 25.40 -9.32
N LEU A 560 -3.39 25.55 -10.45
CA LEU A 560 -2.13 24.86 -10.69
C LEU A 560 -1.06 25.47 -9.77
N GLU A 561 -0.37 24.65 -8.98
CA GLU A 561 0.75 25.09 -8.15
C GLU A 561 2.01 25.34 -9.01
N THR A 562 2.00 26.45 -9.75
CA THR A 562 3.17 26.94 -10.51
C THR A 562 4.18 27.62 -9.57
N GLY A 563 4.84 26.83 -8.73
CA GLY A 563 5.76 27.30 -7.68
C GLY A 563 7.25 26.98 -7.92
N SER A 564 7.97 27.93 -8.51
CA SER A 564 9.44 28.14 -8.43
C SER A 564 10.36 26.92 -8.17
N PHE A 565 11.03 26.42 -9.22
CA PHE A 565 12.21 25.55 -9.08
C PHE A 565 13.38 26.29 -8.41
N SER A 566 14.09 25.60 -7.50
CA SER A 566 15.41 26.00 -6.99
C SER A 566 16.41 24.85 -7.17
N PRO A 567 17.43 24.96 -8.03
CA PRO A 567 18.28 23.83 -8.40
C PRO A 567 19.54 23.68 -7.52
N SER A 568 19.53 22.80 -6.52
CA SER A 568 20.69 22.04 -5.97
C SER A 568 20.31 21.30 -4.67
N LYS A 569 20.90 20.16 -4.29
CA LYS A 569 21.84 19.23 -4.95
C LYS A 569 21.17 17.86 -5.13
N TRP A 570 21.85 16.93 -5.83
CA TRP A 570 21.35 15.59 -6.15
C TRP A 570 20.12 15.64 -7.06
N ALA A 571 20.35 16.11 -8.29
CA ALA A 571 19.43 15.81 -9.36
C ALA A 571 19.24 14.28 -9.48
N ARG A 572 18.08 13.90 -10.03
CA ARG A 572 17.81 12.56 -10.55
C ARG A 572 18.96 12.11 -11.47
N ILE A 573 19.07 10.80 -11.71
CA ILE A 573 19.60 10.35 -12.99
C ILE A 573 18.38 10.22 -13.93
N PRO A 574 17.98 11.26 -14.69
CA PRO A 574 17.30 10.98 -15.94
C PRO A 574 18.30 10.27 -16.86
N TYR A 575 17.83 9.70 -17.96
CA TYR A 575 18.75 9.34 -19.02
C TYR A 575 19.46 10.63 -19.49
N VAL A 576 20.77 10.73 -19.24
CA VAL A 576 21.63 11.82 -19.74
C VAL A 576 22.71 11.17 -20.58
N ASN A 577 22.90 11.66 -21.81
CA ASN A 577 23.77 11.03 -22.81
C ASN A 577 23.41 9.55 -23.05
N ASP A 578 24.32 8.63 -22.73
CA ASP A 578 24.17 7.20 -22.93
C ASP A 578 23.56 6.46 -21.72
N GLY A 579 23.37 7.15 -20.58
CA GLY A 579 22.77 6.54 -19.39
C GLY A 579 23.60 5.40 -18.77
N ARG A 580 24.87 5.20 -19.16
CA ARG A 580 25.70 4.08 -18.67
C ARG A 580 25.68 3.90 -17.14
N PRO A 581 25.79 4.94 -16.29
CA PRO A 581 25.78 4.73 -14.83
C PRO A 581 24.48 4.11 -14.29
N PHE A 582 23.34 4.45 -14.91
CA PHE A 582 22.05 3.82 -14.59
C PHE A 582 22.04 2.35 -15.02
N TRP A 583 22.44 2.06 -16.27
CA TRP A 583 22.45 0.70 -16.77
C TRP A 583 23.49 -0.20 -16.07
N GLN A 584 24.64 0.32 -15.67
CA GLN A 584 25.63 -0.38 -14.83
C GLN A 584 25.04 -0.78 -13.48
N TYR A 585 24.29 0.14 -12.84
CA TYR A 585 23.57 -0.16 -11.61
C TYR A 585 22.48 -1.22 -11.81
N ILE A 586 21.69 -1.14 -12.89
CA ILE A 586 20.66 -2.15 -13.20
C ILE A 586 21.28 -3.53 -13.48
N VAL A 587 22.33 -3.62 -14.30
CA VAL A 587 22.98 -4.90 -14.63
C VAL A 587 23.58 -5.54 -13.38
N SER A 588 24.32 -4.78 -12.57
CA SER A 588 24.92 -5.30 -11.33
C SER A 588 23.88 -5.67 -10.26
N SER A 589 22.79 -4.90 -10.13
CA SER A 589 21.71 -5.20 -9.19
C SER A 589 20.85 -6.41 -9.60
N SER A 590 20.66 -6.64 -10.90
CA SER A 590 19.87 -7.75 -11.42
C SER A 590 20.65 -9.07 -11.50
N THR A 591 21.95 -9.01 -11.82
CA THR A 591 22.78 -10.21 -12.06
C THR A 591 23.73 -10.55 -10.92
N GLY A 592 23.96 -9.63 -9.98
CA GLY A 592 25.02 -9.72 -8.98
C GLY A 592 26.44 -9.53 -9.55
N CYS A 593 26.59 -9.32 -10.86
CA CYS A 593 27.87 -9.17 -11.52
C CYS A 593 28.23 -7.68 -11.69
N SER A 594 29.31 -7.24 -11.04
CA SER A 594 29.86 -5.88 -11.16
C SER A 594 31.03 -5.78 -12.16
N ASP A 595 31.19 -6.76 -13.05
CA ASP A 595 32.24 -6.76 -14.08
C ASP A 595 31.88 -5.76 -15.19
N SER A 596 32.82 -4.84 -15.47
CA SER A 596 32.68 -3.84 -16.52
C SER A 596 32.68 -4.43 -17.92
N GLN A 597 33.41 -5.52 -18.18
CA GLN A 597 33.37 -6.17 -19.50
C GLN A 597 32.00 -6.82 -19.75
N TYR A 598 31.46 -7.53 -18.76
CA TYR A 598 30.11 -8.10 -18.82
C TYR A 598 29.04 -7.01 -19.04
N PHE A 599 29.18 -5.87 -18.37
CA PHE A 599 28.33 -4.71 -18.65
C PHE A 599 28.47 -4.23 -20.10
N GLU A 600 29.69 -4.01 -20.61
CA GLU A 600 29.89 -3.51 -21.97
C GLU A 600 29.34 -4.48 -23.03
N GLU A 601 29.55 -5.78 -22.89
CA GLU A 601 29.01 -6.80 -23.80
C GLU A 601 27.48 -6.75 -23.84
N LEU A 602 26.82 -6.71 -22.67
CA LEU A 602 25.37 -6.65 -22.57
C LEU A 602 24.79 -5.29 -23.02
N TYR A 603 25.46 -4.19 -22.69
CA TYR A 603 25.07 -2.83 -23.06
C TYR A 603 25.12 -2.61 -24.58
N ASN A 604 26.13 -3.18 -25.25
CA ASN A 604 26.26 -3.17 -26.70
C ASN A 604 25.31 -4.18 -27.38
N TYR A 605 25.04 -5.35 -26.77
CA TYR A 605 24.07 -6.33 -27.30
C TYR A 605 22.68 -5.69 -27.52
N TYR A 606 22.21 -4.88 -26.57
CA TYR A 606 20.95 -4.13 -26.68
C TYR A 606 20.95 -2.99 -27.73
N THR A 607 22.03 -2.78 -28.50
CA THR A 607 22.00 -1.93 -29.71
C THR A 607 21.66 -2.70 -30.98
N THR A 608 21.57 -4.03 -30.92
CA THR A 608 21.51 -4.92 -32.10
C THR A 608 20.12 -5.52 -32.34
N ASP A 609 19.87 -5.90 -33.59
CA ASP A 609 18.72 -6.67 -34.07
C ASP A 609 18.59 -8.08 -33.45
N LYS A 610 19.59 -8.53 -32.68
CA LYS A 610 19.55 -9.81 -31.96
C LYS A 610 18.79 -9.73 -30.63
N ALA A 611 18.67 -8.55 -30.05
CA ALA A 611 18.03 -8.33 -28.75
C ALA A 611 16.56 -7.88 -28.86
N TRP A 612 16.09 -7.62 -30.08
CA TRP A 612 14.86 -6.89 -30.35
C TRP A 612 14.27 -7.31 -31.70
N HIS A 613 12.97 -7.58 -31.78
CA HIS A 613 12.28 -7.78 -33.06
C HIS A 613 10.98 -6.96 -33.15
N LEU A 614 10.64 -6.53 -34.37
CA LEU A 614 9.37 -5.83 -34.65
C LEU A 614 8.19 -6.76 -34.35
N CYS A 615 7.14 -6.24 -33.69
CA CYS A 615 6.00 -7.06 -33.25
C CYS A 615 4.84 -7.17 -34.27
N ASP A 616 4.76 -6.27 -35.25
CA ASP A 616 3.70 -6.25 -36.28
C ASP A 616 4.35 -6.43 -37.68
N PRO A 617 4.02 -7.49 -38.43
CA PRO A 617 4.59 -7.76 -39.75
C PRO A 617 3.98 -6.92 -40.88
N GLU A 618 2.81 -6.29 -40.68
CA GLU A 618 2.23 -5.36 -41.67
C GLU A 618 2.75 -3.92 -41.51
N ALA A 619 3.50 -3.64 -40.43
CA ALA A 619 3.99 -2.31 -40.06
C ALA A 619 4.56 -1.49 -41.23
N GLU A 620 5.47 -2.06 -42.03
CA GLU A 620 6.08 -1.34 -43.15
C GLU A 620 5.03 -0.85 -44.17
N GLN A 621 4.03 -1.68 -44.47
CA GLN A 621 2.94 -1.33 -45.39
C GLN A 621 2.11 -0.17 -44.83
N VAL A 622 1.84 -0.19 -43.52
CA VAL A 622 1.11 0.91 -42.85
C VAL A 622 1.92 2.20 -42.86
N PHE A 623 3.21 2.18 -42.49
CA PHE A 623 4.05 3.39 -42.51
C PHE A 623 4.22 3.94 -43.93
N GLN A 624 4.31 3.08 -44.95
CA GLN A 624 4.28 3.51 -46.35
C GLN A 624 2.92 4.14 -46.74
N ALA A 625 1.79 3.62 -46.25
CA ALA A 625 0.46 4.18 -46.51
C ALA A 625 0.27 5.55 -45.82
N LEU A 626 0.61 5.66 -44.53
CA LEU A 626 0.63 6.90 -43.76
C LEU A 626 1.45 8.00 -44.46
N ARG A 627 2.66 7.65 -44.93
CA ARG A 627 3.53 8.57 -45.68
C ARG A 627 2.92 9.00 -47.02
N LYS A 628 2.26 8.10 -47.76
CA LYS A 628 1.53 8.44 -49.01
C LYS A 628 0.35 9.38 -48.76
N ALA A 629 -0.32 9.24 -47.62
CA ALA A 629 -1.39 10.13 -47.18
C ALA A 629 -0.89 11.47 -46.59
N GLY A 630 0.42 11.68 -46.51
CA GLY A 630 1.03 12.91 -45.97
C GLY A 630 1.10 12.99 -44.44
N VAL A 631 0.75 11.91 -43.73
CA VAL A 631 0.81 11.86 -42.27
C VAL A 631 2.27 11.87 -41.81
N LYS A 632 2.60 12.78 -40.90
CA LYS A 632 3.94 12.93 -40.30
C LYS A 632 4.17 11.99 -39.13
N VAL A 633 5.41 11.51 -38.98
CA VAL A 633 5.74 10.37 -38.10
C VAL A 633 7.01 10.68 -37.27
N ALA A 634 6.90 10.82 -35.95
CA ALA A 634 8.04 10.99 -35.03
C ALA A 634 8.39 9.66 -34.32
N VAL A 635 9.14 9.72 -33.21
CA VAL A 635 9.35 8.65 -32.22
C VAL A 635 9.44 9.33 -30.85
N VAL A 636 8.76 8.85 -29.80
CA VAL A 636 8.95 9.35 -28.41
C VAL A 636 9.14 8.20 -27.45
N SER A 637 10.34 8.10 -26.89
CA SER A 637 10.70 7.00 -25.99
C SER A 637 11.48 7.48 -24.77
N ASN A 638 11.19 6.87 -23.63
CA ASN A 638 11.99 6.99 -22.41
C ASN A 638 13.19 6.05 -22.56
N PHE A 639 14.24 6.54 -23.22
CA PHE A 639 15.40 5.76 -23.67
C PHE A 639 16.66 6.62 -23.65
N ASP A 640 17.82 5.97 -23.77
CA ASP A 640 19.12 6.62 -23.98
C ASP A 640 19.47 6.78 -25.48
N THR A 641 20.64 7.35 -25.77
CA THR A 641 21.10 7.61 -27.15
C THR A 641 21.27 6.36 -28.03
N ARG A 642 21.21 5.13 -27.50
CA ARG A 642 21.23 3.89 -28.31
C ARG A 642 19.99 3.69 -29.19
N LEU A 643 18.89 4.42 -28.97
CA LEU A 643 17.67 4.23 -29.77
C LEU A 643 17.92 4.44 -31.27
N ARG A 644 18.63 5.52 -31.66
CA ARG A 644 18.90 5.82 -33.08
C ARG A 644 19.77 4.75 -33.78
N PRO A 645 20.87 4.24 -33.19
CA PRO A 645 21.55 3.03 -33.66
C PRO A 645 20.63 1.82 -33.80
N LEU A 646 19.78 1.55 -32.82
CA LEU A 646 18.87 0.41 -32.81
C LEU A 646 17.84 0.48 -33.95
N LEU A 647 17.24 1.65 -34.22
CA LEU A 647 16.29 1.82 -35.34
C LEU A 647 16.94 1.48 -36.70
N ARG A 648 18.24 1.76 -36.86
CA ARG A 648 19.02 1.42 -38.06
C ARG A 648 19.35 -0.07 -38.14
N ALA A 649 19.69 -0.71 -37.03
CA ALA A 649 19.91 -2.16 -36.99
C ALA A 649 18.65 -2.93 -37.40
N LEU A 650 17.49 -2.48 -36.92
CA LEU A 650 16.16 -2.97 -37.27
C LEU A 650 15.65 -2.52 -38.65
N LYS A 651 16.40 -1.63 -39.34
CA LYS A 651 16.09 -1.07 -40.67
C LYS A 651 14.76 -0.32 -40.76
N CYS A 652 14.22 0.15 -39.63
CA CYS A 652 12.94 0.87 -39.55
C CYS A 652 13.09 2.38 -39.33
N ASP A 653 14.31 2.89 -39.09
CA ASP A 653 14.58 4.33 -38.92
C ASP A 653 13.98 5.20 -40.03
N HIS A 654 14.05 4.72 -41.27
CA HIS A 654 13.51 5.40 -42.45
C HIS A 654 11.98 5.55 -42.50
N TRP A 655 11.23 4.97 -41.55
CA TRP A 655 9.78 5.15 -41.42
C TRP A 655 9.41 6.49 -40.74
N PHE A 656 10.33 7.08 -39.98
CA PHE A 656 10.07 8.23 -39.13
C PHE A 656 10.68 9.52 -39.73
N ASP A 657 9.90 10.59 -39.81
CA ASP A 657 10.36 11.96 -40.08
C ASP A 657 11.18 12.54 -38.93
N ALA A 658 10.90 12.14 -37.67
CA ALA A 658 11.58 12.64 -36.48
C ALA A 658 11.77 11.57 -35.39
N VAL A 659 12.64 11.87 -34.42
CA VAL A 659 12.83 11.07 -33.20
C VAL A 659 13.14 12.02 -32.05
N ALA A 660 12.42 11.90 -30.94
CA ALA A 660 12.64 12.59 -29.67
C ALA A 660 12.91 11.53 -28.59
N VAL A 661 14.18 11.41 -28.19
CA VAL A 661 14.65 10.50 -27.14
C VAL A 661 14.72 11.27 -25.83
N SER A 662 14.26 10.71 -24.71
CA SER A 662 14.29 11.43 -23.43
C SER A 662 15.68 11.92 -23.02
N ALA A 663 16.73 11.19 -23.40
CA ALA A 663 18.13 11.56 -23.17
C ALA A 663 18.68 12.66 -24.10
N GLU A 664 17.99 12.96 -25.19
CA GLU A 664 18.36 14.00 -26.16
C GLU A 664 17.54 15.29 -25.98
N VAL A 665 16.35 15.19 -25.36
CA VAL A 665 15.45 16.34 -25.10
C VAL A 665 15.34 16.73 -23.61
N GLU A 666 16.11 16.07 -22.74
CA GLU A 666 16.16 16.27 -21.28
C GLU A 666 14.80 16.15 -20.54
N ALA A 667 13.82 15.49 -21.16
CA ALA A 667 12.49 15.27 -20.62
C ALA A 667 12.00 13.85 -20.92
N GLU A 668 11.46 13.15 -19.93
CA GLU A 668 10.87 11.82 -20.06
C GLU A 668 9.34 11.88 -19.94
N LYS A 669 8.61 10.99 -20.65
CA LYS A 669 7.17 10.78 -20.42
C LYS A 669 6.95 10.44 -18.94
N PRO A 670 6.00 11.07 -18.20
CA PRO A 670 4.87 11.87 -18.67
C PRO A 670 5.10 13.39 -18.77
N ASN A 671 6.32 13.92 -18.71
CA ASN A 671 6.55 15.36 -18.86
C ASN A 671 6.07 15.84 -20.24
N PRO A 672 5.14 16.81 -20.35
CA PRO A 672 4.61 17.25 -21.64
C PRO A 672 5.69 17.75 -22.63
N MET A 673 6.85 18.19 -22.12
CA MET A 673 7.96 18.71 -22.92
C MET A 673 8.48 17.72 -23.99
N ILE A 674 8.47 16.40 -23.76
CA ILE A 674 8.92 15.43 -24.77
C ILE A 674 7.95 15.37 -25.97
N PHE A 675 6.65 15.51 -25.73
CA PHE A 675 5.62 15.53 -26.77
C PHE A 675 5.65 16.86 -27.54
N LEU A 676 5.78 17.99 -26.83
CA LEU A 676 5.97 19.30 -27.44
C LEU A 676 7.22 19.32 -28.33
N LYS A 677 8.34 18.73 -27.90
CA LYS A 677 9.56 18.59 -28.72
C LYS A 677 9.36 17.69 -29.93
N ALA A 678 8.58 16.61 -29.83
CA ALA A 678 8.23 15.81 -30.98
C ALA A 678 7.37 16.57 -32.01
N CYS A 679 6.41 17.36 -31.56
CA CYS A 679 5.59 18.22 -32.42
C CYS A 679 6.44 19.31 -33.10
N GLU A 680 7.36 19.93 -32.36
CA GLU A 680 8.36 20.89 -32.86
C GLU A 680 9.26 20.28 -33.95
N PHE A 681 9.75 19.04 -33.75
CA PHE A 681 10.56 18.33 -34.75
C PHE A 681 9.78 17.93 -36.01
N LEU A 682 8.44 17.78 -35.93
CA LEU A 682 7.57 17.52 -37.07
C LEU A 682 7.02 18.78 -37.76
N GLY A 683 7.08 19.94 -37.08
CA GLY A 683 6.52 21.19 -37.58
C GLY A 683 4.99 21.27 -37.51
N VAL A 684 4.37 20.66 -36.49
CA VAL A 684 2.90 20.55 -36.31
C VAL A 684 2.46 21.06 -34.94
N GLN A 685 1.18 21.37 -34.77
CA GLN A 685 0.64 21.73 -33.45
C GLN A 685 0.28 20.47 -32.63
N PRO A 686 0.32 20.54 -31.28
CA PRO A 686 -0.15 19.44 -30.43
C PRO A 686 -1.64 19.10 -30.65
N GLU A 687 -2.49 20.08 -30.96
CA GLU A 687 -3.93 19.85 -31.20
C GLU A 687 -4.23 19.11 -32.51
N ASP A 688 -3.30 19.15 -33.49
CA ASP A 688 -3.35 18.30 -34.69
C ASP A 688 -2.83 16.87 -34.41
N ALA A 689 -2.31 16.61 -33.20
CA ALA A 689 -1.72 15.35 -32.79
C ALA A 689 -2.63 14.56 -31.83
N VAL A 690 -2.74 13.26 -32.08
CA VAL A 690 -2.94 12.25 -31.05
C VAL A 690 -1.56 11.64 -30.72
N HIS A 691 -1.39 11.13 -29.50
CA HIS A 691 -0.30 10.20 -29.16
C HIS A 691 -0.88 8.84 -28.77
N VAL A 692 -0.27 7.74 -29.21
CA VAL A 692 -0.69 6.40 -28.78
C VAL A 692 0.52 5.63 -28.27
N GLY A 693 0.31 4.94 -27.16
CA GLY A 693 1.32 4.17 -26.43
C GLY A 693 0.65 3.18 -25.48
N ASP A 694 1.46 2.47 -24.69
CA ASP A 694 1.06 1.34 -23.86
C ASP A 694 0.91 1.65 -22.36
N ASP A 695 1.51 2.74 -21.85
CA ASP A 695 1.32 3.16 -20.46
C ASP A 695 0.34 4.33 -20.29
N ARG A 696 -0.67 4.12 -19.46
CA ARG A 696 -1.78 5.07 -19.26
C ARG A 696 -1.37 6.38 -18.57
N ARG A 697 -0.23 6.45 -17.89
CA ARG A 697 0.31 7.67 -17.29
C ARG A 697 1.28 8.35 -18.25
N ASN A 698 2.28 7.60 -18.72
CA ASN A 698 3.38 8.13 -19.50
C ASN A 698 2.89 8.63 -20.86
N ASP A 699 2.10 7.82 -21.57
CA ASP A 699 1.65 8.10 -22.93
C ASP A 699 0.33 8.90 -22.94
N ILE A 700 -0.69 8.43 -22.21
CA ILE A 700 -2.04 9.03 -22.34
C ILE A 700 -2.19 10.33 -21.55
N TRP A 701 -1.64 10.43 -20.34
CA TRP A 701 -1.72 11.68 -19.56
C TRP A 701 -0.66 12.67 -20.03
N GLY A 702 0.59 12.23 -20.21
CA GLY A 702 1.69 13.12 -20.65
C GLY A 702 1.43 13.81 -22.00
N ALA A 703 0.82 13.11 -22.96
CA ALA A 703 0.48 13.72 -24.25
C ALA A 703 -0.73 14.67 -24.15
N ARG A 704 -1.75 14.33 -23.37
CA ARG A 704 -2.92 15.21 -23.15
C ARG A 704 -2.58 16.47 -22.35
N ASP A 705 -1.64 16.37 -21.41
CA ASP A 705 -1.07 17.52 -20.71
C ASP A 705 -0.18 18.39 -21.64
N ALA A 706 0.25 17.86 -22.80
CA ALA A 706 0.92 18.61 -23.86
C ALA A 706 -0.04 19.21 -24.90
N GLY A 707 -1.34 18.88 -24.85
CA GLY A 707 -2.37 19.34 -25.78
C GLY A 707 -2.78 18.33 -26.87
N CYS A 708 -2.16 17.15 -26.91
CA CYS A 708 -2.52 16.10 -27.87
C CYS A 708 -3.79 15.33 -27.45
N ASP A 709 -4.55 14.78 -28.39
CA ASP A 709 -5.40 13.62 -28.10
C ASP A 709 -4.51 12.41 -27.71
N ALA A 710 -5.07 11.34 -27.13
CA ALA A 710 -4.32 10.11 -26.93
C ALA A 710 -5.19 8.86 -26.83
N TRP A 711 -4.74 7.75 -27.40
CA TRP A 711 -5.41 6.43 -27.32
C TRP A 711 -4.44 5.38 -26.77
N LEU A 712 -4.95 4.37 -26.06
CA LEU A 712 -4.14 3.33 -25.42
C LEU A 712 -4.06 2.06 -26.27
N TRP A 713 -2.85 1.58 -26.54
CA TRP A 713 -2.61 0.32 -27.25
C TRP A 713 -3.11 -0.90 -26.44
N GLY A 714 -3.71 -1.88 -27.13
CA GLY A 714 -4.37 -3.04 -26.51
C GLY A 714 -5.67 -2.73 -25.77
N SER A 715 -6.22 -1.51 -25.93
CA SER A 715 -7.46 -1.03 -25.29
C SER A 715 -8.34 -0.30 -26.30
N ASP A 716 -7.77 0.72 -26.93
CA ASP A 716 -8.47 1.64 -27.81
C ASP A 716 -8.12 1.38 -29.28
N VAL A 717 -6.94 0.79 -29.53
CA VAL A 717 -6.42 0.29 -30.82
C VAL A 717 -5.48 -0.90 -30.57
N ASN A 718 -5.35 -1.82 -31.52
CA ASN A 718 -4.67 -3.11 -31.35
C ASN A 718 -3.68 -3.46 -32.48
N SER A 719 -3.61 -2.65 -33.53
CA SER A 719 -2.70 -2.83 -34.68
C SER A 719 -2.42 -1.49 -35.35
N PHE A 720 -1.31 -1.39 -36.09
CA PHE A 720 -1.04 -0.21 -36.92
C PHE A 720 -2.16 0.07 -37.94
N LYS A 721 -2.72 -0.99 -38.51
CA LYS A 721 -3.79 -0.91 -39.53
C LYS A 721 -5.06 -0.30 -38.96
N GLU A 722 -5.45 -0.68 -37.75
CA GLU A 722 -6.58 -0.09 -37.03
C GLU A 722 -6.36 1.42 -36.75
N VAL A 723 -5.13 1.79 -36.38
CA VAL A 723 -4.74 3.19 -36.17
C VAL A 723 -4.87 4.01 -37.47
N ALA A 724 -4.35 3.50 -38.59
CA ALA A 724 -4.44 4.16 -39.89
C ALA A 724 -5.89 4.29 -40.40
N GLN A 725 -6.69 3.22 -40.29
CA GLN A 725 -8.11 3.24 -40.67
C GLN A 725 -8.91 4.25 -39.83
N ARG A 726 -8.63 4.33 -38.53
CA ARG A 726 -9.29 5.26 -37.60
C ARG A 726 -9.01 6.74 -37.87
N ILE A 727 -7.94 7.05 -38.61
CA ILE A 727 -7.61 8.41 -39.10
C ILE A 727 -7.97 8.64 -40.57
N GLY A 728 -8.66 7.70 -41.22
CA GLY A 728 -9.08 7.83 -42.63
C GLY A 728 -8.02 7.46 -43.67
N VAL A 729 -6.96 6.73 -43.29
CA VAL A 729 -5.94 6.23 -44.22
C VAL A 729 -6.22 4.77 -44.58
N GLU A 730 -6.36 4.50 -45.88
CA GLU A 730 -6.45 3.14 -46.42
C GLU A 730 -5.05 2.48 -46.50
N VAL A 731 -5.01 1.17 -46.23
CA VAL A 731 -3.78 0.35 -46.08
C VAL A 731 -3.92 -0.98 -46.83
#